data_AF-A0A8S1T3T3-F1
#
_entry.id   AF-A0A8S1T3T3-F1
#
_cell.length_a   1.000
_cell.length_b   1.000
_cell.length_c   1.000
_cell.angle_alpha   90.00
_cell.angle_beta   90.00
_cell.angle_gamma   90.00
#
_symmetry.space_group_name_H-M   'P 1'
#
loop_
_entity.id
_entity.type
_entity.pdbx_description
1 polymer ?
#
loop_
_entity_poly.entity_id
_entity_poly.type
_entity_poly.pdbx_seq_one_letter_code
_entity_poly.pdbx_strand_id
1 'polypeptide(L)'
;MVKLIEFRIHFTTQFGKAIYLTGDSDILGNWNPNKAKRMNWSEGNIWKVDILLHNFEYKYFVADYDTPSNIIWEPGPNRVMFQNQTQNLKTLDFWNYREVQLYCNNPQNHQIYITGSSFGLTQFKQFKQMNQQNDQATFQFLINPCKEREIKFQCCLNNQEDLKTNIESVCIDNQNQYQYNIIQIKCNQLDVLLRKLEEEYNRHIEEQRKIEQEKIRQKEENKRRIEQEKIRQQYNDDAKKNLKQQEQTIKQHIQPINQQTQIQKQINKQPIKQQIQTLNQEIIQIDNNKNATNNQKQFQKHQYQQQLLTKLKDSGEVKEIPHVKQNIEVSNPEVALYVLKESLLRDQNRELVQTNTQYSFGFDSIIGAYGSDQSCLKVRNTNLDYDTIVNDNQLLEKQLLEFKQKLSISLNISIDQIEILGVSKGSFEISFQITGKNSDEIQQQIKNKPEAQKFLNEYCNGQVEYVAYFDNARTAGGNQAKNSTGVALSSDDFNPQFNMSWDNLPEKEQRGPPYHRYDYYFPRGCYGLGLKVKNYGNDDWIKMDGNANEWRILYHGTKNFAINQIVKNNLVPGGGQAHAASECKDEFGNTVHVGKGIYFSDKLSVCQGYTSPVQAGNKKFRVYFMSRVNPKKIRQSDQMKPINFFVVNNSQDVRPYRILIQEEK
;
A
#
# COMPACT_ATOMS: atom_id res chain seq x y z
N MET A 1 -12.31 -106.58 -15.30
CA MET A 1 -13.21 -107.03 -14.21
C MET A 1 -14.64 -106.85 -14.67
N VAL A 2 -15.39 -107.94 -14.75
CA VAL A 2 -16.83 -107.98 -15.04
C VAL A 2 -17.54 -107.50 -13.78
N LYS A 3 -18.25 -106.35 -13.82
CA LYS A 3 -18.96 -105.79 -12.65
C LYS A 3 -20.44 -106.16 -12.73
N LEU A 4 -20.97 -106.80 -11.70
CA LEU A 4 -22.42 -107.04 -11.57
C LEU A 4 -23.08 -105.88 -10.84
N ILE A 5 -24.30 -105.53 -11.24
CA ILE A 5 -25.19 -104.61 -10.55
C ILE A 5 -26.43 -105.37 -10.10
N GLU A 6 -26.79 -105.20 -8.82
CA GLU A 6 -27.99 -105.81 -8.23
C GLU A 6 -29.19 -104.88 -8.47
N PHE A 7 -30.08 -105.29 -9.37
CA PHE A 7 -31.35 -104.60 -9.56
C PHE A 7 -32.31 -104.99 -8.45
N ARG A 8 -32.93 -104.02 -7.78
CA ARG A 8 -33.96 -104.25 -6.76
C ARG A 8 -35.22 -103.51 -7.12
N ILE A 9 -36.38 -104.16 -7.02
CA ILE A 9 -37.68 -103.49 -7.15
C ILE A 9 -38.62 -103.91 -6.03
N HIS A 10 -39.27 -102.95 -5.39
CA HIS A 10 -40.30 -103.22 -4.40
C HIS A 10 -41.68 -103.33 -5.08
N PHE A 11 -42.26 -104.53 -5.09
CA PHE A 11 -43.60 -104.76 -5.63
C PHE A 11 -44.21 -106.08 -5.13
N THR A 12 -45.46 -106.02 -4.66
CA THR A 12 -46.21 -107.19 -4.20
C THR A 12 -46.92 -107.86 -5.37
N THR A 13 -46.64 -109.14 -5.62
CA THR A 13 -47.34 -109.96 -6.62
C THR A 13 -48.28 -110.97 -5.96
N GLN A 14 -49.15 -111.60 -6.75
CA GLN A 14 -49.98 -112.72 -6.31
C GLN A 14 -49.17 -114.02 -6.27
N PHE A 15 -49.61 -114.99 -5.47
CA PHE A 15 -49.01 -116.33 -5.46
C PHE A 15 -49.04 -116.96 -6.87
N GLY A 16 -47.94 -117.59 -7.28
CA GLY A 16 -47.78 -118.13 -8.64
C GLY A 16 -47.31 -117.12 -9.69
N LYS A 17 -47.09 -115.84 -9.34
CA LYS A 17 -46.52 -114.81 -10.21
C LYS A 17 -45.10 -114.43 -9.80
N ALA A 18 -44.26 -114.06 -10.77
CA ALA A 18 -42.92 -113.52 -10.55
C ALA A 18 -42.70 -112.20 -11.30
N ILE A 19 -41.72 -111.42 -10.84
CA ILE A 19 -41.22 -110.24 -11.57
C ILE A 19 -40.08 -110.67 -12.48
N TYR A 20 -40.08 -110.12 -13.68
CA TYR A 20 -39.06 -110.31 -14.69
C TYR A 20 -38.49 -108.96 -15.10
N LEU A 21 -37.20 -108.97 -15.46
CA LEU A 21 -36.46 -107.86 -16.00
C LEU A 21 -36.03 -108.18 -17.44
N THR A 22 -36.37 -107.32 -18.38
CA THR A 22 -35.88 -107.40 -19.76
C THR A 22 -35.52 -106.02 -20.28
N GLY A 23 -34.88 -105.94 -21.42
CA GLY A 23 -34.25 -104.73 -21.93
C GLY A 23 -33.71 -104.91 -23.33
N ASP A 24 -33.14 -103.84 -23.89
CA ASP A 24 -32.65 -103.77 -25.27
C ASP A 24 -31.30 -104.46 -25.50
N SER A 25 -30.72 -105.07 -24.48
CA SER A 25 -29.44 -105.79 -24.56
C SER A 25 -29.61 -107.30 -24.61
N ASP A 26 -28.62 -107.97 -25.21
CA ASP A 26 -28.56 -109.44 -25.30
C ASP A 26 -28.65 -110.10 -23.91
N ILE A 27 -28.04 -109.48 -22.91
CA ILE A 27 -28.00 -109.97 -21.52
C ILE A 27 -29.39 -109.94 -20.88
N LEU A 28 -30.24 -109.01 -21.30
CA LEU A 28 -31.62 -108.86 -20.83
C LEU A 28 -32.65 -109.48 -21.79
N GLY A 29 -32.20 -110.10 -22.87
CA GLY A 29 -33.05 -110.84 -23.80
C GLY A 29 -33.66 -110.02 -24.94
N ASN A 30 -33.17 -108.81 -25.23
CA ASN A 30 -33.63 -107.95 -26.34
C ASN A 30 -35.17 -107.78 -26.39
N TRP A 31 -35.75 -107.35 -25.27
CA TRP A 31 -37.20 -107.16 -25.07
C TRP A 31 -38.06 -108.41 -25.23
N ASN A 32 -37.46 -109.60 -25.37
CA ASN A 32 -38.20 -110.85 -25.49
C ASN A 32 -38.54 -111.41 -24.09
N PRO A 33 -39.83 -111.49 -23.71
CA PRO A 33 -40.23 -111.97 -22.38
C PRO A 33 -39.77 -113.39 -22.05
N ASN A 34 -39.65 -114.27 -23.06
CA ASN A 34 -39.18 -115.65 -22.87
C ASN A 34 -37.68 -115.73 -22.57
N LYS A 35 -36.92 -114.65 -22.84
CA LYS A 35 -35.50 -114.52 -22.54
C LYS A 35 -35.22 -113.58 -21.36
N ALA A 36 -36.27 -113.02 -20.76
CA ALA A 36 -36.18 -112.11 -19.63
C ALA A 36 -35.58 -112.79 -18.40
N LYS A 37 -34.99 -111.99 -17.52
CA LYS A 37 -34.42 -112.46 -16.26
C LYS A 37 -35.49 -112.45 -15.18
N ARG A 38 -35.91 -113.64 -14.75
CA ARG A 38 -36.78 -113.79 -13.58
C ARG A 38 -36.03 -113.32 -12.34
N MET A 39 -36.64 -112.44 -11.57
CA MET A 39 -36.09 -111.91 -10.33
C MET A 39 -36.40 -112.87 -9.17
N ASN A 40 -35.53 -112.87 -8.16
CA ASN A 40 -35.72 -113.62 -6.93
C ASN A 40 -36.48 -112.77 -5.91
N TRP A 41 -37.55 -113.31 -5.34
CA TRP A 41 -38.25 -112.66 -4.25
C TRP A 41 -37.40 -112.69 -2.97
N SER A 42 -37.48 -111.64 -2.17
CA SER A 42 -36.93 -111.59 -0.81
C SER A 42 -37.88 -110.87 0.14
N GLU A 43 -37.62 -111.00 1.44
CA GLU A 43 -38.44 -110.40 2.50
C GLU A 43 -38.72 -108.91 2.25
N GLY A 44 -39.96 -108.48 2.54
CA GLY A 44 -40.42 -107.13 2.29
C GLY A 44 -40.87 -106.87 0.84
N ASN A 45 -41.18 -107.91 0.06
CA ASN A 45 -41.60 -107.80 -1.35
C ASN A 45 -40.57 -107.09 -2.25
N ILE A 46 -39.29 -107.28 -1.92
CA ILE A 46 -38.18 -106.77 -2.72
C ILE A 46 -37.71 -107.89 -3.63
N TRP A 47 -37.82 -107.66 -4.93
CA TRP A 47 -37.36 -108.57 -5.97
C TRP A 47 -35.97 -108.18 -6.42
N LYS A 48 -35.08 -109.16 -6.60
CA LYS A 48 -33.66 -108.92 -6.86
C LYS A 48 -33.13 -109.76 -8.03
N VAL A 49 -32.26 -109.16 -8.84
CA VAL A 49 -31.50 -109.89 -9.86
C VAL A 49 -30.17 -109.20 -10.13
N ASP A 50 -29.09 -109.99 -10.24
CA ASP A 50 -27.78 -109.49 -10.61
C ASP A 50 -27.59 -109.53 -12.12
N ILE A 51 -27.25 -108.40 -12.72
CA ILE A 51 -27.04 -108.25 -14.16
C ILE A 51 -25.64 -107.69 -14.39
N LEU A 52 -25.01 -108.06 -15.51
CA LEU A 52 -23.75 -107.46 -15.93
C LEU A 52 -23.94 -105.96 -16.20
N LEU A 53 -23.17 -105.12 -15.53
CA LEU A 53 -23.22 -103.67 -15.70
C LEU A 53 -22.82 -103.30 -17.13
N HIS A 54 -23.77 -102.73 -17.86
CA HIS A 54 -23.60 -102.20 -19.21
C HIS A 54 -24.56 -101.03 -19.45
N ASN A 55 -24.44 -100.37 -20.60
CA ASN A 55 -25.42 -99.37 -21.01
C ASN A 55 -26.60 -100.07 -21.68
N PHE A 56 -27.81 -99.93 -21.15
CA PHE A 56 -29.01 -100.52 -21.72
C PHE A 56 -30.27 -99.84 -21.21
N GLU A 57 -31.33 -99.98 -21.98
CA GLU A 57 -32.69 -99.77 -21.50
C GLU A 57 -33.24 -101.05 -20.86
N TYR A 58 -34.07 -100.90 -19.83
CA TYR A 58 -34.71 -102.01 -19.16
C TYR A 58 -36.11 -101.66 -18.68
N LYS A 59 -36.91 -102.71 -18.47
CA LYS A 59 -38.27 -102.59 -17.94
C LYS A 59 -38.66 -103.84 -17.17
N TYR A 60 -39.43 -103.65 -16.12
CA TYR A 60 -40.00 -104.73 -15.33
C TYR A 60 -41.36 -105.18 -15.89
N PHE A 61 -41.65 -106.46 -15.78
CA PHE A 61 -42.99 -107.01 -15.98
C PHE A 61 -43.31 -108.12 -14.97
N VAL A 62 -44.58 -108.36 -14.73
CA VAL A 62 -45.10 -109.46 -13.89
C VAL A 62 -45.71 -110.49 -14.81
N ALA A 63 -45.39 -111.77 -14.59
CA ALA A 63 -45.93 -112.89 -15.35
C ALA A 63 -46.05 -114.13 -14.47
N ASP A 64 -46.64 -115.21 -15.00
CA ASP A 64 -46.67 -116.52 -14.32
C ASP A 64 -45.26 -117.07 -14.02
N TYR A 65 -45.10 -117.70 -12.86
CA TYR A 65 -43.78 -118.08 -12.31
C TYR A 65 -43.04 -119.10 -13.16
N ASP A 66 -43.73 -120.13 -13.65
CA ASP A 66 -43.12 -121.24 -14.41
C ASP A 66 -42.81 -120.84 -15.85
N THR A 67 -43.72 -120.11 -16.48
CA THR A 67 -43.56 -119.61 -17.86
C THR A 67 -44.10 -118.18 -17.95
N PRO A 68 -43.38 -117.25 -18.61
CA PRO A 68 -43.76 -115.84 -18.65
C PRO A 68 -44.99 -115.60 -19.55
N SER A 69 -46.17 -115.96 -19.04
CA SER A 69 -47.48 -115.74 -19.65
C SER A 69 -48.29 -114.75 -18.79
N ASN A 70 -49.37 -114.19 -19.36
CA ASN A 70 -50.20 -113.15 -18.72
C ASN A 70 -49.39 -111.92 -18.26
N ILE A 71 -48.59 -111.38 -19.19
CA ILE A 71 -47.60 -110.33 -18.94
C ILE A 71 -48.28 -108.99 -18.63
N ILE A 72 -47.88 -108.37 -17.51
CA ILE A 72 -48.24 -107.00 -17.14
C ILE A 72 -46.95 -106.19 -16.98
N TRP A 73 -46.72 -105.25 -17.88
CA TRP A 73 -45.57 -104.36 -17.83
C TRP A 73 -45.72 -103.29 -16.75
N GLU A 74 -44.60 -102.84 -16.19
CA GLU A 74 -44.61 -101.63 -15.39
C GLU A 74 -45.06 -100.43 -16.24
N PRO A 75 -45.70 -99.44 -15.64
CA PRO A 75 -46.09 -98.24 -16.36
C PRO A 75 -44.92 -97.32 -16.66
N GLY A 76 -45.17 -96.37 -17.58
CA GLY A 76 -44.23 -95.33 -17.95
C GLY A 76 -43.17 -95.80 -18.96
N PRO A 77 -42.23 -94.89 -19.28
CA PRO A 77 -41.15 -95.16 -20.23
C PRO A 77 -40.15 -96.17 -19.69
N ASN A 78 -39.32 -96.68 -20.60
CA ASN A 78 -38.22 -97.59 -20.26
C ASN A 78 -37.25 -96.90 -19.31
N ARG A 79 -36.67 -97.67 -18.40
CA ARG A 79 -35.62 -97.21 -17.49
C ARG A 79 -34.27 -97.34 -18.20
N VAL A 80 -33.31 -96.48 -17.86
CA VAL A 80 -32.00 -96.46 -18.52
C VAL A 80 -30.89 -96.69 -17.51
N MET A 81 -29.93 -97.54 -17.86
CA MET A 81 -28.71 -97.77 -17.10
C MET A 81 -27.47 -97.32 -17.88
N PHE A 82 -26.52 -96.65 -17.20
CA PHE A 82 -25.23 -96.25 -17.77
C PHE A 82 -24.05 -96.68 -16.88
N GLN A 83 -23.07 -97.35 -17.47
CA GLN A 83 -21.88 -97.92 -16.81
C GLN A 83 -21.00 -96.87 -16.13
N ASN A 84 -20.82 -95.69 -16.75
CA ASN A 84 -19.82 -94.69 -16.33
C ASN A 84 -20.22 -93.84 -15.12
N GLN A 85 -21.44 -93.99 -14.61
CA GLN A 85 -22.00 -93.11 -13.58
C GLN A 85 -22.45 -93.85 -12.31
N THR A 86 -22.15 -95.16 -12.21
CA THR A 86 -22.60 -96.06 -11.14
C THR A 86 -21.52 -96.26 -10.08
N GLN A 87 -21.49 -95.45 -9.01
CA GLN A 87 -20.60 -95.69 -7.86
C GLN A 87 -21.13 -96.81 -6.93
N ASN A 88 -22.46 -96.98 -6.88
CA ASN A 88 -23.15 -97.98 -6.06
C ASN A 88 -23.65 -99.14 -6.94
N LEU A 89 -23.14 -100.36 -6.73
CA LEU A 89 -23.50 -101.55 -7.51
C LEU A 89 -24.91 -102.11 -7.19
N LYS A 90 -25.87 -101.25 -6.82
CA LYS A 90 -27.25 -101.60 -6.45
C LYS A 90 -28.23 -100.52 -6.91
N THR A 91 -29.37 -100.90 -7.49
CA THR A 91 -30.51 -100.00 -7.76
C THR A 91 -31.66 -100.28 -6.78
N LEU A 92 -32.57 -99.31 -6.61
CA LEU A 92 -33.84 -99.52 -5.92
C LEU A 92 -34.97 -98.82 -6.70
N ASP A 93 -35.74 -99.62 -7.42
CA ASP A 93 -36.85 -99.19 -8.25
C ASP A 93 -38.20 -99.39 -7.56
N PHE A 94 -39.17 -98.59 -7.99
CA PHE A 94 -40.56 -98.65 -7.56
C PHE A 94 -41.45 -98.77 -8.78
N TRP A 95 -42.27 -99.83 -8.83
CA TRP A 95 -43.06 -100.20 -10.01
C TRP A 95 -43.85 -99.04 -10.65
N ASN A 96 -44.56 -98.26 -9.82
CA ASN A 96 -45.40 -97.16 -10.29
C ASN A 96 -44.74 -95.79 -10.19
N TYR A 97 -43.45 -95.70 -9.84
CA TYR A 97 -42.80 -94.42 -9.59
C TYR A 97 -41.50 -94.24 -10.37
N ARG A 98 -41.19 -92.98 -10.67
CA ARG A 98 -39.92 -92.52 -11.23
C ARG A 98 -39.36 -91.41 -10.34
N GLU A 99 -38.04 -91.34 -10.24
CA GLU A 99 -37.36 -90.26 -9.54
C GLU A 99 -37.14 -89.08 -10.48
N VAL A 100 -37.39 -87.88 -9.99
CA VAL A 100 -37.21 -86.62 -10.71
C VAL A 100 -36.28 -85.73 -9.90
N GLN A 101 -35.35 -85.08 -10.58
CA GLN A 101 -34.46 -84.06 -10.02
C GLN A 101 -34.65 -82.74 -10.77
N LEU A 102 -35.13 -81.74 -10.05
CA LEU A 102 -35.15 -80.35 -10.53
C LEU A 102 -33.85 -79.66 -10.14
N TYR A 103 -33.24 -78.91 -11.04
CA TYR A 103 -32.00 -78.17 -10.77
C TYR A 103 -31.93 -76.79 -11.43
N CYS A 104 -31.12 -75.89 -10.87
CA CYS A 104 -30.82 -74.56 -11.43
C CYS A 104 -29.41 -74.10 -11.05
N ASN A 105 -28.88 -73.12 -11.79
CA ASN A 105 -27.57 -72.53 -11.52
C ASN A 105 -27.72 -71.44 -10.44
N ASN A 106 -26.84 -71.45 -9.44
CA ASN A 106 -26.86 -70.52 -8.32
C ASN A 106 -25.44 -70.26 -7.79
N PRO A 107 -24.56 -69.58 -8.56
CA PRO A 107 -23.17 -69.33 -8.19
C PRO A 107 -23.03 -68.37 -7.00
N GLN A 108 -24.02 -67.53 -6.75
CA GLN A 108 -24.03 -66.57 -5.65
C GLN A 108 -24.63 -67.14 -4.35
N ASN A 109 -24.95 -68.44 -4.32
CA ASN A 109 -25.42 -69.17 -3.13
C ASN A 109 -26.68 -68.55 -2.48
N HIS A 110 -27.61 -68.05 -3.30
CA HIS A 110 -28.90 -67.55 -2.80
C HIS A 110 -29.76 -68.70 -2.29
N GLN A 111 -30.59 -68.47 -1.27
CA GLN A 111 -31.49 -69.51 -0.79
C GLN A 111 -32.70 -69.66 -1.73
N ILE A 112 -32.80 -70.83 -2.39
CA ILE A 112 -33.85 -71.12 -3.37
C ILE A 112 -34.89 -72.06 -2.77
N TYR A 113 -36.15 -71.81 -3.10
CA TYR A 113 -37.27 -72.68 -2.76
C TYR A 113 -38.11 -73.03 -3.99
N ILE A 114 -38.74 -74.20 -3.98
CA ILE A 114 -39.53 -74.76 -5.08
C ILE A 114 -40.88 -75.31 -4.63
N THR A 115 -41.89 -75.16 -5.49
CA THR A 115 -43.21 -75.76 -5.31
C THR A 115 -43.77 -76.18 -6.68
N GLY A 116 -44.77 -77.05 -6.72
CA GLY A 116 -45.29 -77.57 -7.99
C GLY A 116 -46.49 -78.49 -7.87
N SER A 117 -46.96 -79.02 -9.01
CA SER A 117 -48.18 -79.81 -9.12
C SER A 117 -48.08 -81.21 -8.49
N SER A 118 -46.89 -81.81 -8.51
CA SER A 118 -46.65 -83.15 -7.98
C SER A 118 -46.77 -83.18 -6.46
N PHE A 119 -47.14 -84.34 -5.91
CA PHE A 119 -47.23 -84.51 -4.44
C PHE A 119 -45.91 -84.19 -3.73
N GLY A 120 -44.77 -84.64 -4.30
CA GLY A 120 -43.44 -84.32 -3.78
C GLY A 120 -43.14 -82.81 -3.75
N LEU A 121 -43.74 -82.08 -4.69
CA LEU A 121 -43.68 -80.62 -4.84
C LEU A 121 -44.85 -79.88 -4.17
N THR A 122 -45.57 -80.54 -3.27
CA THR A 122 -46.59 -79.96 -2.37
C THR A 122 -47.88 -79.46 -3.01
N GLN A 123 -48.10 -79.70 -4.31
CA GLN A 123 -49.31 -79.27 -5.03
C GLN A 123 -49.55 -77.75 -4.94
N PHE A 124 -48.48 -76.95 -5.02
CA PHE A 124 -48.49 -75.48 -4.89
C PHE A 124 -48.93 -74.95 -3.51
N LYS A 125 -48.96 -75.78 -2.47
CA LYS A 125 -49.38 -75.35 -1.12
C LYS A 125 -48.26 -74.70 -0.33
N GLN A 126 -47.02 -75.14 -0.51
CA GLN A 126 -45.87 -74.61 0.22
C GLN A 126 -44.57 -74.77 -0.57
N PHE A 127 -43.72 -73.77 -0.49
CA PHE A 127 -42.37 -73.81 -1.02
C PHE A 127 -41.47 -74.69 -0.15
N LYS A 128 -40.71 -75.58 -0.80
CA LYS A 128 -39.69 -76.41 -0.16
C LYS A 128 -38.31 -75.92 -0.53
N GLN A 129 -37.42 -75.89 0.46
CA GLN A 129 -36.05 -75.48 0.25
C GLN A 129 -35.33 -76.45 -0.70
N MET A 130 -34.63 -75.91 -1.69
CA MET A 130 -33.73 -76.71 -2.54
C MET A 130 -32.37 -76.88 -1.85
N ASN A 131 -31.73 -78.02 -2.09
CA ASN A 131 -30.40 -78.31 -1.56
C ASN A 131 -29.35 -77.63 -2.42
N GLN A 132 -28.49 -76.80 -1.82
CA GLN A 132 -27.35 -76.21 -2.52
C GLN A 132 -26.13 -77.15 -2.46
N GLN A 133 -25.53 -77.42 -3.61
CA GLN A 133 -24.20 -78.02 -3.71
C GLN A 133 -23.42 -77.34 -4.83
N ASN A 134 -22.24 -76.81 -4.52
CA ASN A 134 -21.41 -76.01 -5.42
C ASN A 134 -22.23 -74.83 -6.02
N ASP A 135 -22.21 -74.66 -7.34
CA ASP A 135 -22.95 -73.61 -8.07
C ASP A 135 -24.36 -74.05 -8.49
N GLN A 136 -24.93 -75.11 -7.88
CA GLN A 136 -26.24 -75.63 -8.26
C GLN A 136 -27.15 -75.87 -7.05
N ALA A 137 -28.43 -75.50 -7.22
CA ALA A 137 -29.50 -75.89 -6.30
C ALA A 137 -30.33 -77.02 -6.91
N THR A 138 -30.63 -78.05 -6.12
CA THR A 138 -31.30 -79.28 -6.57
C THR A 138 -32.45 -79.70 -5.65
N PHE A 139 -33.47 -80.34 -6.19
CA PHE A 139 -34.58 -80.92 -5.43
C PHE A 139 -35.06 -82.22 -6.06
N GLN A 140 -35.07 -83.31 -5.28
CA GLN A 140 -35.43 -84.65 -5.73
C GLN A 140 -36.77 -85.12 -5.16
N PHE A 141 -37.58 -85.80 -5.97
CA PHE A 141 -38.87 -86.35 -5.56
C PHE A 141 -39.34 -87.49 -6.48
N LEU A 142 -40.31 -88.28 -6.00
CA LEU A 142 -40.93 -89.35 -6.80
C LEU A 142 -42.22 -88.87 -7.48
N ILE A 143 -42.43 -89.29 -8.71
CA ILE A 143 -43.66 -89.08 -9.49
C ILE A 143 -44.31 -90.42 -9.85
N ASN A 144 -45.62 -90.42 -10.06
CA ASN A 144 -46.32 -91.56 -10.63
C ASN A 144 -46.70 -91.28 -12.10
N PRO A 145 -45.99 -91.84 -13.10
CA PRO A 145 -46.25 -91.54 -14.51
C PRO A 145 -47.64 -92.01 -15.00
N CYS A 146 -48.34 -92.89 -14.28
CA CYS A 146 -49.75 -93.21 -14.60
C CYS A 146 -50.70 -92.07 -14.29
N LYS A 147 -50.37 -91.24 -13.31
CA LYS A 147 -51.24 -90.18 -12.79
C LYS A 147 -50.78 -88.79 -13.22
N GLU A 148 -49.49 -88.64 -13.52
CA GLU A 148 -48.85 -87.36 -13.79
C GLU A 148 -48.09 -87.49 -15.12
N ARG A 149 -48.57 -86.84 -16.19
CA ARG A 149 -47.86 -86.75 -17.48
C ARG A 149 -47.05 -85.46 -17.63
N GLU A 150 -47.39 -84.46 -16.83
CA GLU A 150 -46.80 -83.12 -16.86
C GLU A 150 -46.50 -82.67 -15.42
N ILE A 151 -45.32 -82.09 -15.22
CA ILE A 151 -44.90 -81.49 -13.96
C ILE A 151 -44.91 -79.98 -14.13
N LYS A 152 -45.70 -79.29 -13.31
CA LYS A 152 -45.69 -77.83 -13.21
C LYS A 152 -44.93 -77.44 -11.96
N PHE A 153 -44.03 -76.46 -12.05
CA PHE A 153 -43.27 -75.99 -10.90
C PHE A 153 -42.95 -74.50 -11.01
N GLN A 154 -42.68 -73.86 -9.87
CA GLN A 154 -42.09 -72.53 -9.84
C GLN A 154 -41.10 -72.43 -8.68
N CYS A 155 -40.16 -71.50 -8.80
CA CYS A 155 -39.15 -71.24 -7.80
C CYS A 155 -39.29 -69.82 -7.23
N CYS A 156 -38.75 -69.57 -6.04
CA CYS A 156 -38.60 -68.23 -5.49
C CYS A 156 -37.31 -68.11 -4.68
N LEU A 157 -36.86 -66.86 -4.47
CA LEU A 157 -35.69 -66.52 -3.66
C LEU A 157 -36.10 -66.13 -2.24
N ASN A 158 -35.33 -66.57 -1.24
CA ASN A 158 -35.46 -66.17 0.17
C ASN A 158 -36.88 -66.33 0.76
N ASN A 159 -37.67 -67.26 0.23
CA ASN A 159 -39.08 -67.50 0.59
C ASN A 159 -39.97 -66.23 0.41
N GLN A 160 -39.57 -65.28 -0.43
CA GLN A 160 -40.33 -64.07 -0.71
C GLN A 160 -41.34 -64.33 -1.84
N GLU A 161 -42.61 -64.05 -1.56
CA GLU A 161 -43.67 -64.26 -2.54
C GLU A 161 -43.58 -63.33 -3.76
N ASP A 162 -42.93 -62.17 -3.60
CA ASP A 162 -42.81 -61.14 -4.64
C ASP A 162 -41.72 -61.44 -5.67
N LEU A 163 -40.84 -62.41 -5.39
CA LEU A 163 -39.71 -62.82 -6.25
C LEU A 163 -39.88 -64.26 -6.71
N LYS A 164 -41.03 -64.52 -7.32
CA LYS A 164 -41.43 -65.81 -7.89
C LYS A 164 -41.11 -65.88 -9.39
N THR A 165 -40.62 -67.02 -9.87
CA THR A 165 -40.60 -67.31 -11.31
C THR A 165 -42.02 -67.58 -11.80
N ASN A 166 -42.27 -67.49 -13.11
CA ASN A 166 -43.52 -68.03 -13.65
C ASN A 166 -43.56 -69.55 -13.48
N ILE A 167 -44.75 -70.13 -13.55
CA ILE A 167 -44.94 -71.57 -13.53
C ILE A 167 -44.37 -72.17 -14.82
N GLU A 168 -43.33 -72.98 -14.69
CA GLU A 168 -42.76 -73.80 -15.75
C GLU A 168 -43.52 -75.13 -15.84
N SER A 169 -43.69 -75.66 -17.04
CA SER A 169 -44.44 -76.90 -17.31
C SER A 169 -43.61 -77.82 -18.18
N VAL A 170 -43.40 -79.06 -17.73
CA VAL A 170 -42.51 -80.02 -18.39
C VAL A 170 -43.20 -81.38 -18.55
N CYS A 171 -43.19 -81.89 -19.78
CA CYS A 171 -43.70 -83.22 -20.11
C CYS A 171 -42.66 -84.30 -19.78
N ILE A 172 -43.12 -85.35 -19.09
CA ILE A 172 -42.27 -86.42 -18.53
C ILE A 172 -41.89 -87.48 -19.59
N ASP A 173 -42.64 -87.54 -20.69
CA ASP A 173 -42.48 -88.55 -21.75
C ASP A 173 -41.26 -88.31 -22.66
N ASN A 174 -40.47 -87.26 -22.44
CA ASN A 174 -39.31 -86.93 -23.25
C ASN A 174 -38.07 -87.75 -22.83
N GLN A 175 -37.67 -88.71 -23.67
CA GLN A 175 -36.54 -89.62 -23.39
C GLN A 175 -35.18 -88.92 -23.22
N ASN A 176 -35.01 -87.69 -23.70
CA ASN A 176 -33.74 -86.95 -23.59
C ASN A 176 -33.45 -86.42 -22.15
N GLN A 177 -34.35 -86.64 -21.19
CA GLN A 177 -34.23 -86.12 -19.82
C GLN A 177 -33.76 -87.16 -18.80
N TYR A 178 -33.48 -88.41 -19.20
CA TYR A 178 -33.12 -89.49 -18.28
C TYR A 178 -31.61 -89.56 -18.02
N GLN A 179 -31.21 -89.43 -16.76
CA GLN A 179 -29.86 -89.74 -16.29
C GLN A 179 -29.95 -90.66 -15.09
N TYR A 180 -29.40 -91.88 -15.18
CA TYR A 180 -29.39 -92.85 -14.08
C TYR A 180 -30.79 -93.22 -13.56
N ASN A 181 -31.78 -93.38 -14.46
CA ASN A 181 -33.19 -93.61 -14.10
C ASN A 181 -33.85 -92.46 -13.29
N ILE A 182 -33.18 -91.30 -13.22
CA ILE A 182 -33.70 -90.02 -12.71
C ILE A 182 -34.02 -89.09 -13.88
N ILE A 183 -35.17 -88.45 -13.84
CA ILE A 183 -35.58 -87.44 -14.82
C ILE A 183 -35.01 -86.09 -14.40
N GLN A 184 -34.10 -85.53 -15.19
CA GLN A 184 -33.41 -84.27 -14.94
C GLN A 184 -34.16 -83.10 -15.59
N ILE A 185 -34.57 -82.11 -14.80
CA ILE A 185 -35.31 -80.94 -15.28
C ILE A 185 -34.60 -79.67 -14.82
N LYS A 186 -34.18 -78.82 -15.77
CA LYS A 186 -33.55 -77.52 -15.49
C LYS A 186 -34.60 -76.41 -15.37
N CYS A 187 -34.55 -75.62 -14.29
CA CYS A 187 -35.30 -74.38 -14.16
C CYS A 187 -34.52 -73.23 -14.83
N ASN A 188 -35.06 -72.66 -15.90
CA ASN A 188 -34.37 -71.63 -16.70
C ASN A 188 -34.76 -70.20 -16.31
N GLN A 189 -35.91 -70.00 -15.68
CA GLN A 189 -36.39 -68.64 -15.39
C GLN A 189 -35.71 -67.99 -14.19
N LEU A 190 -35.16 -68.79 -13.27
CA LEU A 190 -34.49 -68.27 -12.07
C LEU A 190 -33.16 -67.56 -12.39
N ASP A 191 -32.44 -68.04 -13.42
CA ASP A 191 -31.20 -67.43 -13.94
C ASP A 191 -31.40 -65.98 -14.43
N VAL A 192 -32.62 -65.63 -14.84
CA VAL A 192 -32.97 -64.28 -15.30
C VAL A 192 -33.28 -63.36 -14.13
N LEU A 193 -33.93 -63.88 -13.09
CA LEU A 193 -34.30 -63.11 -11.89
C LEU A 193 -33.06 -62.67 -11.10
N LEU A 194 -32.08 -63.57 -10.94
CA LEU A 194 -30.83 -63.28 -10.22
C LEU A 194 -30.03 -62.13 -10.86
N ARG A 195 -29.95 -62.08 -12.20
CA ARG A 195 -29.23 -61.01 -12.92
C ARG A 195 -29.83 -59.62 -12.71
N LYS A 196 -31.17 -59.52 -12.69
CA LYS A 196 -31.87 -58.24 -12.49
C LYS A 196 -31.61 -57.65 -11.09
N LEU A 197 -31.56 -58.51 -10.08
CA LEU A 197 -31.32 -58.10 -8.69
C LEU A 197 -29.94 -57.45 -8.52
N GLU A 198 -28.93 -57.98 -9.21
CA GLU A 198 -27.55 -57.50 -9.15
C GLU A 198 -27.38 -56.12 -9.83
N GLU A 199 -28.07 -55.88 -10.94
CA GLU A 199 -28.06 -54.59 -11.64
C GLU A 199 -28.69 -53.46 -10.80
N GLU A 200 -29.73 -53.75 -10.04
CA GLU A 200 -30.36 -52.77 -9.14
C GLU A 200 -29.46 -52.38 -7.97
N TYR A 201 -28.81 -53.36 -7.34
CA TYR A 201 -27.90 -53.11 -6.23
C TYR A 201 -26.72 -52.22 -6.63
N ASN A 202 -26.11 -52.47 -7.79
CA ASN A 202 -24.95 -51.71 -8.27
C ASN A 202 -25.30 -50.24 -8.58
N ARG A 203 -26.48 -49.97 -9.16
CA ARG A 203 -26.95 -48.60 -9.43
C ARG A 203 -27.07 -47.76 -8.15
N HIS A 204 -27.57 -48.35 -7.06
CA HIS A 204 -27.75 -47.64 -5.80
C HIS A 204 -26.41 -47.19 -5.17
N ILE A 205 -25.36 -48.01 -5.29
CA ILE A 205 -24.03 -47.69 -4.76
C ILE A 205 -23.40 -46.48 -5.47
N GLU A 206 -23.55 -46.38 -6.79
CA GLU A 206 -22.99 -45.27 -7.56
C GLU A 206 -23.63 -43.92 -7.22
N GLU A 207 -24.94 -43.88 -6.98
CA GLU A 207 -25.65 -42.66 -6.60
C GLU A 207 -25.16 -42.11 -5.24
N GLN A 208 -24.94 -42.99 -4.26
CA GLN A 208 -24.42 -42.59 -2.94
C GLN A 208 -23.03 -41.97 -3.03
N ARG A 209 -22.14 -42.52 -3.87
CA ARG A 209 -20.79 -41.98 -4.09
C ARG A 209 -20.82 -40.56 -4.67
N LYS A 210 -21.73 -40.27 -5.61
CA LYS A 210 -21.87 -38.94 -6.21
C LYS A 210 -22.31 -37.88 -5.19
N ILE A 211 -23.25 -38.23 -4.31
CA ILE A 211 -23.74 -37.33 -3.25
C ILE A 211 -22.62 -36.98 -2.26
N GLU A 212 -21.78 -37.94 -1.89
CA GLU A 212 -20.69 -37.73 -0.95
C GLU A 212 -19.59 -36.82 -1.52
N GLN A 213 -19.21 -37.01 -2.79
CA GLN A 213 -18.24 -36.14 -3.47
C GLN A 213 -18.70 -34.68 -3.54
N GLU A 214 -19.98 -34.45 -3.80
CA GLU A 214 -20.54 -33.10 -3.86
C GLU A 214 -20.50 -32.38 -2.50
N LYS A 215 -20.76 -33.10 -1.40
CA LYS A 215 -20.65 -32.56 -0.04
C LYS A 215 -19.23 -32.13 0.30
N ILE A 216 -18.22 -32.91 -0.11
CA ILE A 216 -16.81 -32.57 0.10
C ILE A 216 -16.46 -31.29 -0.65
N ARG A 217 -16.86 -31.19 -1.93
CA ARG A 217 -16.61 -30.00 -2.77
C ARG A 217 -17.18 -28.72 -2.13
N GLN A 218 -18.43 -28.75 -1.68
CA GLN A 218 -19.08 -27.59 -1.05
C GLN A 218 -18.39 -27.18 0.27
N LYS A 219 -17.87 -28.14 1.04
CA LYS A 219 -17.14 -27.87 2.28
C LYS A 219 -15.80 -27.17 2.01
N GLU A 220 -15.08 -27.58 0.97
CA GLU A 220 -13.82 -26.94 0.56
C GLU A 220 -14.02 -25.51 0.03
N GLU A 221 -15.06 -25.28 -0.80
CA GLU A 221 -15.40 -23.95 -1.29
C GLU A 221 -15.74 -22.99 -0.14
N ASN A 222 -16.55 -23.43 0.83
CA ASN A 222 -16.86 -22.62 2.00
C ASN A 222 -15.62 -22.29 2.84
N LYS A 223 -14.69 -23.23 3.00
CA LYS A 223 -13.42 -22.99 3.70
C LYS A 223 -12.58 -21.91 3.00
N ARG A 224 -12.47 -21.97 1.66
CA ARG A 224 -11.76 -20.95 0.86
C ARG A 224 -12.40 -19.57 0.97
N ARG A 225 -13.74 -19.49 0.94
CA ARG A 225 -14.47 -18.21 1.11
C ARG A 225 -14.20 -17.57 2.48
N ILE A 226 -14.24 -18.36 3.56
CA ILE A 226 -13.95 -17.88 4.92
C ILE A 226 -12.51 -17.35 5.03
N GLU A 227 -11.55 -18.04 4.41
CA GLU A 227 -10.14 -17.64 4.43
C GLU A 227 -9.89 -16.34 3.65
N GLN A 228 -10.50 -16.18 2.47
CA GLN A 228 -10.44 -14.93 1.70
C GLN A 228 -11.05 -13.75 2.47
N GLU A 229 -12.17 -13.95 3.16
CA GLU A 229 -12.80 -12.89 3.95
C GLU A 229 -11.93 -12.47 5.14
N LYS A 230 -11.23 -13.42 5.79
CA LYS A 230 -10.26 -13.12 6.86
C LYS A 230 -9.09 -12.26 6.35
N ILE A 231 -8.52 -12.60 5.19
CA ILE A 231 -7.44 -11.83 4.57
C ILE A 231 -7.90 -10.40 4.28
N ARG A 232 -9.12 -10.23 3.75
CA ARG A 232 -9.70 -8.92 3.44
C ARG A 232 -9.93 -8.08 4.70
N GLN A 233 -10.42 -8.68 5.78
CA GLN A 233 -10.59 -7.99 7.07
C GLN A 233 -9.24 -7.53 7.63
N GLN A 234 -8.24 -8.41 7.64
CA GLN A 234 -6.90 -8.07 8.11
C GLN A 234 -6.29 -6.89 7.33
N TYR A 235 -6.40 -6.89 5.99
CA TYR A 235 -5.93 -5.77 5.16
C TYR A 235 -6.62 -4.44 5.51
N ASN A 236 -7.94 -4.47 5.73
CA ASN A 236 -8.69 -3.27 6.11
C ASN A 236 -8.30 -2.73 7.50
N ASP A 237 -8.03 -3.62 8.45
CA ASP A 237 -7.62 -3.24 9.80
C ASP A 237 -6.20 -2.65 9.81
N ASP A 238 -5.28 -3.23 9.04
CA ASP A 238 -3.93 -2.69 8.85
C ASP A 238 -3.96 -1.31 8.17
N ALA A 239 -4.80 -1.12 7.16
CA ALA A 239 -5.00 0.17 6.51
C ALA A 239 -5.53 1.24 7.48
N LYS A 240 -6.52 0.88 8.33
CA LYS A 240 -7.04 1.79 9.37
C LYS A 240 -5.98 2.14 10.42
N LYS A 241 -5.14 1.17 10.81
CA LYS A 241 -4.06 1.39 11.78
C LYS A 241 -3.01 2.35 11.24
N ASN A 242 -2.61 2.17 9.98
CA ASN A 242 -1.67 3.05 9.29
C ASN A 242 -2.19 4.49 9.19
N LEU A 243 -3.48 4.65 8.85
CA LEU A 243 -4.11 5.97 8.78
C LEU A 243 -4.11 6.68 10.15
N LYS A 244 -4.49 5.98 11.22
CA LYS A 244 -4.45 6.53 12.59
C LYS A 244 -3.04 6.95 13.01
N GLN A 245 -2.04 6.15 12.66
CA GLN A 245 -0.64 6.46 12.98
C GLN A 245 -0.16 7.71 12.22
N GLN A 246 -0.53 7.85 10.94
CA GLN A 246 -0.23 9.03 10.14
C GLN A 246 -0.89 10.30 10.70
N GLU A 247 -2.17 10.23 11.09
CA GLU A 247 -2.88 11.34 11.74
C GLU A 247 -2.19 11.78 13.04
N GLN A 248 -1.73 10.83 13.84
CA GLN A 248 -1.06 11.11 15.10
C GLN A 248 0.30 11.80 14.89
N THR A 249 1.08 11.36 13.90
CA THR A 249 2.34 12.00 13.50
C THR A 249 2.11 13.43 13.01
N ILE A 250 1.08 13.66 12.18
CA ILE A 250 0.78 15.02 11.69
C ILE A 250 0.34 15.94 12.82
N LYS A 251 -0.44 15.44 13.78
CA LYS A 251 -0.84 16.21 14.97
C LYS A 251 0.38 16.68 15.76
N GLN A 252 1.41 15.85 15.90
CA GLN A 252 2.66 16.25 16.58
C GLN A 252 3.34 17.44 15.90
N HIS A 253 3.33 17.50 14.56
CA HIS A 253 3.88 18.66 13.81
C HIS A 253 3.05 19.95 13.94
N ILE A 254 1.78 19.84 14.33
CA ILE A 254 0.87 20.98 14.53
C ILE A 254 0.95 21.53 15.97
N GLN A 255 1.31 20.69 16.96
CA GLN A 255 1.43 21.08 18.38
C GLN A 255 2.23 22.38 18.64
N PRO A 256 3.36 22.67 17.95
CA PRO A 256 4.08 23.92 18.15
C PRO A 256 3.25 25.18 17.87
N ILE A 257 2.22 25.09 17.01
CA ILE A 257 1.33 26.21 16.68
C ILE A 257 0.37 26.50 17.83
N ASN A 258 -0.05 25.48 18.58
CA ASN A 258 -0.82 25.66 19.81
C ASN A 258 0.00 26.46 20.84
N GLN A 259 1.26 26.10 21.02
CA GLN A 259 2.16 26.82 21.93
C GLN A 259 2.35 28.28 21.49
N GLN A 260 2.59 28.51 20.20
CA GLN A 260 2.68 29.85 19.62
C GLN A 260 1.45 30.71 19.93
N THR A 261 0.25 30.18 19.69
CA THR A 261 -1.01 30.94 19.92
C THR A 261 -1.27 31.20 21.41
N GLN A 262 -0.88 30.28 22.30
CA GLN A 262 -0.99 30.48 23.74
C GLN A 262 -0.05 31.59 24.24
N ILE A 263 1.22 31.57 23.82
CA ILE A 263 2.21 32.61 24.15
C ILE A 263 1.72 33.96 23.66
N GLN A 264 1.21 34.02 22.43
CA GLN A 264 0.67 35.24 21.85
C GLN A 264 -0.47 35.86 22.69
N LYS A 265 -1.36 35.01 23.21
CA LYS A 265 -2.45 35.46 24.09
C LYS A 265 -1.95 35.95 25.43
N GLN A 266 -0.93 35.31 25.99
CA GLN A 266 -0.32 35.74 27.25
C GLN A 266 0.32 37.12 27.08
N ILE A 267 1.08 37.33 26.01
CA ILE A 267 1.67 38.63 25.65
C ILE A 267 0.56 39.68 25.55
N ASN A 268 -0.49 39.42 24.76
CA ASN A 268 -1.55 40.41 24.53
C ASN A 268 -2.31 40.85 25.79
N LYS A 269 -2.28 40.07 26.88
CA LYS A 269 -2.91 40.40 28.17
C LYS A 269 -2.05 41.28 29.08
N GLN A 270 -0.75 41.40 28.79
CA GLN A 270 0.18 42.17 29.60
C GLN A 270 0.13 43.67 29.25
N PRO A 271 0.52 44.58 30.18
CA PRO A 271 0.77 45.99 29.85
C PRO A 271 1.90 46.14 28.81
N ILE A 272 1.86 47.18 27.97
CA ILE A 272 2.77 47.37 26.82
C ILE A 272 4.25 47.17 27.18
N LYS A 273 4.72 47.71 28.31
CA LYS A 273 6.10 47.55 28.78
C LYS A 273 6.48 46.09 29.07
N GLN A 274 5.55 45.32 29.63
CA GLN A 274 5.75 43.88 29.87
C GLN A 274 5.64 43.09 28.56
N GLN A 275 4.77 43.47 27.62
CA GLN A 275 4.71 42.86 26.29
C GLN A 275 6.07 42.95 25.58
N ILE A 276 6.71 44.12 25.63
CA ILE A 276 8.04 44.35 25.07
C ILE A 276 9.08 43.42 25.71
N GLN A 277 9.06 43.27 27.03
CA GLN A 277 9.99 42.39 27.75
C GLN A 277 9.77 40.91 27.39
N THR A 278 8.52 40.45 27.42
CA THR A 278 8.17 39.06 27.07
C THR A 278 8.47 38.76 25.61
N LEU A 279 8.14 39.64 24.67
CA LEU A 279 8.47 39.48 23.25
C LEU A 279 9.98 39.33 23.02
N ASN A 280 10.81 40.15 23.68
CA ASN A 280 12.28 40.02 23.61
C ASN A 280 12.78 38.68 24.15
N GLN A 281 12.20 38.19 25.25
CA GLN A 281 12.56 36.89 25.83
C GLN A 281 12.17 35.72 24.91
N GLU A 282 10.95 35.73 24.39
CA GLU A 282 10.44 34.69 23.50
C GLU A 282 11.26 34.62 22.20
N ILE A 283 11.62 35.76 21.62
CA ILE A 283 12.49 35.84 20.43
C ILE A 283 13.83 35.11 20.65
N ILE A 284 14.41 35.20 21.85
CA ILE A 284 15.67 34.51 22.20
C ILE A 284 15.43 33.01 22.42
N GLN A 285 14.28 32.64 23.00
CA GLN A 285 13.98 31.26 23.38
C GLN A 285 13.56 30.38 22.18
N ILE A 286 12.99 30.97 21.13
CA ILE A 286 12.52 30.27 19.92
C ILE A 286 13.60 29.37 19.30
N ASP A 287 14.85 29.85 19.25
CA ASP A 287 15.96 29.12 18.63
C ASP A 287 16.20 27.76 19.33
N ASN A 288 15.96 27.72 20.65
CA ASN A 288 16.12 26.54 21.49
C ASN A 288 14.89 25.61 21.50
N ASN A 289 13.79 25.94 20.81
CA ASN A 289 12.59 25.11 20.79
C ASN A 289 12.83 23.83 19.97
N LYS A 290 13.04 22.68 20.63
CA LYS A 290 13.31 21.40 19.95
C LYS A 290 12.09 20.80 19.23
N ASN A 291 10.89 21.28 19.55
CA ASN A 291 9.64 20.74 19.01
C ASN A 291 9.19 21.46 17.72
N ALA A 292 9.77 22.63 17.43
CA ALA A 292 9.49 23.39 16.22
C ALA A 292 10.53 23.11 15.13
N THR A 293 10.09 23.07 13.88
CA THR A 293 11.00 23.02 12.72
C THR A 293 11.76 24.34 12.56
N ASN A 294 12.85 24.34 11.78
CA ASN A 294 13.59 25.58 11.51
C ASN A 294 12.72 26.65 10.85
N ASN A 295 11.82 26.25 9.94
CA ASN A 295 10.93 27.17 9.24
C ASN A 295 9.86 27.74 10.19
N GLN A 296 9.31 26.90 11.09
CA GLN A 296 8.39 27.36 12.14
C GLN A 296 9.06 28.36 13.08
N LYS A 297 10.29 28.08 13.53
CA LYS A 297 11.07 29.00 14.38
C LYS A 297 11.27 30.35 13.70
N GLN A 298 11.72 30.34 12.45
CA GLN A 298 11.97 31.55 11.68
C GLN A 298 10.70 32.37 11.47
N PHE A 299 9.60 31.72 11.10
CA PHE A 299 8.30 32.36 10.95
C PHE A 299 7.81 32.98 12.29
N GLN A 300 7.87 32.22 13.37
CA GLN A 300 7.46 32.68 14.71
C GLN A 300 8.28 33.89 15.16
N LYS A 301 9.60 33.82 14.99
CA LYS A 301 10.53 34.90 15.33
C LYS A 301 10.19 36.19 14.57
N HIS A 302 9.94 36.08 13.27
CA HIS A 302 9.50 37.21 12.45
C HIS A 302 8.20 37.84 12.98
N GLN A 303 7.19 37.01 13.29
CA GLN A 303 5.91 37.51 13.81
C GLN A 303 6.07 38.28 15.13
N TYR A 304 6.83 37.73 16.08
CA TYR A 304 7.07 38.40 17.36
C TYR A 304 7.91 39.68 17.20
N GLN A 305 8.85 39.72 16.26
CA GLN A 305 9.61 40.93 15.95
C GLN A 305 8.73 42.06 15.39
N GLN A 306 7.78 41.74 14.49
CA GLN A 306 6.83 42.74 13.98
C GLN A 306 5.91 43.28 15.09
N GLN A 307 5.49 42.43 16.00
CA GLN A 307 4.68 42.86 17.13
C GLN A 307 5.47 43.69 18.13
N LEU A 308 6.70 43.27 18.46
CA LEU A 308 7.61 44.03 19.32
C LEU A 308 7.79 45.45 18.78
N LEU A 309 7.99 45.57 17.47
CA LEU A 309 8.08 46.85 16.79
C LEU A 309 6.82 47.71 16.98
N THR A 310 5.66 47.08 16.81
CA THR A 310 4.37 47.74 17.00
C THR A 310 4.20 48.19 18.46
N LYS A 311 4.61 47.38 19.44
CA LYS A 311 4.50 47.71 20.87
C LYS A 311 5.49 48.77 21.34
N LEU A 312 6.68 48.81 20.77
CA LEU A 312 7.63 49.92 20.97
C LEU A 312 7.06 51.24 20.42
N LYS A 313 6.29 51.21 19.34
CA LYS A 313 5.52 52.37 18.83
C LYS A 313 4.41 52.77 19.79
N ASP A 314 3.59 51.81 20.19
CA ASP A 314 2.44 52.02 21.08
C ASP A 314 2.86 52.56 22.47
N SER A 315 4.06 52.23 22.96
CA SER A 315 4.54 52.67 24.28
C SER A 315 4.91 54.15 24.34
N GLY A 316 5.01 54.83 23.20
CA GLY A 316 5.53 56.20 23.12
C GLY A 316 7.03 56.32 23.40
N GLU A 317 7.72 55.19 23.64
CA GLU A 317 9.19 55.12 23.59
C GLU A 317 9.72 55.41 22.17
N VAL A 318 8.79 55.42 21.20
CA VAL A 318 8.96 55.79 19.81
C VAL A 318 7.91 56.84 19.45
N LYS A 319 8.32 58.01 18.92
CA LYS A 319 7.39 59.01 18.36
C LYS A 319 7.01 58.64 16.92
N GLU A 320 5.73 58.74 16.56
CA GLU A 320 5.28 58.67 15.16
C GLU A 320 6.00 59.71 14.29
N ILE A 321 6.39 59.31 13.08
CA ILE A 321 6.96 60.21 12.06
C ILE A 321 5.84 60.57 11.09
N PRO A 322 5.41 61.84 11.01
CA PRO A 322 4.54 62.30 9.93
C PRO A 322 5.21 62.03 8.59
N HIS A 323 4.43 61.60 7.60
CA HIS A 323 4.85 61.31 6.23
C HIS A 323 6.02 62.19 5.76
N VAL A 324 7.07 61.56 5.25
CA VAL A 324 8.34 62.17 4.78
C VAL A 324 8.05 63.24 3.71
N LYS A 325 7.73 64.43 4.19
CA LYS A 325 7.69 65.72 3.49
C LYS A 325 8.03 66.88 4.42
N GLN A 326 8.43 66.63 5.66
CA GLN A 326 8.84 67.68 6.59
C GLN A 326 10.24 67.44 7.14
N ASN A 327 10.97 68.55 7.23
CA ASN A 327 12.35 68.68 7.68
C ASN A 327 12.62 67.81 8.91
N ILE A 328 13.60 66.92 8.81
CA ILE A 328 14.13 66.19 9.96
C ILE A 328 14.73 67.25 10.89
N GLU A 329 14.06 67.57 12.01
CA GLU A 329 14.59 68.50 13.00
C GLU A 329 15.87 67.91 13.61
N VAL A 330 16.97 68.66 13.44
CA VAL A 330 18.35 68.33 13.80
C VAL A 330 18.59 68.23 15.31
N SER A 331 17.56 68.49 16.13
CA SER A 331 17.66 68.59 17.59
C SER A 331 17.59 67.26 18.34
N ASN A 332 17.33 66.13 17.68
CA ASN A 332 17.21 64.84 18.38
C ASN A 332 18.00 63.69 17.73
N PRO A 333 19.27 63.47 18.14
CA PRO A 333 20.12 62.36 17.70
C PRO A 333 19.49 60.98 17.94
N GLU A 334 18.60 60.82 18.93
CA GLU A 334 17.90 59.56 19.21
C GLU A 334 16.87 59.21 18.14
N VAL A 335 16.27 60.21 17.47
CA VAL A 335 15.27 60.01 16.39
C VAL A 335 15.93 59.61 15.08
N ALA A 336 17.11 60.14 14.81
CA ALA A 336 17.92 59.74 13.65
C ALA A 336 18.60 58.38 13.88
N LEU A 337 19.00 58.09 15.13
CA LEU A 337 19.39 56.76 15.60
C LEU A 337 18.22 55.78 15.54
N TYR A 338 16.98 56.22 15.78
CA TYR A 338 15.76 55.43 15.71
C TYR A 338 15.36 55.09 14.28
N VAL A 339 15.34 56.04 13.34
CA VAL A 339 15.06 55.75 11.91
C VAL A 339 16.10 54.81 11.31
N LEU A 340 17.36 54.97 11.72
CA LEU A 340 18.43 54.07 11.31
C LEU A 340 18.38 52.73 12.04
N LYS A 341 18.07 52.69 13.34
CA LYS A 341 17.79 51.46 14.07
C LYS A 341 16.58 50.75 13.50
N GLU A 342 15.54 51.42 13.03
CA GLU A 342 14.34 50.82 12.42
C GLU A 342 14.66 50.23 11.04
N SER A 343 15.53 50.90 10.28
CA SER A 343 16.02 50.41 8.99
C SER A 343 17.00 49.25 9.19
N LEU A 344 17.89 49.35 10.17
CA LEU A 344 18.84 48.31 10.58
C LEU A 344 18.19 47.18 11.38
N LEU A 345 17.07 47.36 12.10
CA LEU A 345 16.32 46.34 12.85
C LEU A 345 15.45 45.52 11.90
N ARG A 346 14.98 46.13 10.80
CA ARG A 346 14.42 45.39 9.68
C ARG A 346 15.45 44.42 9.08
N ASP A 347 16.73 44.77 9.12
CA ASP A 347 17.83 43.95 8.60
C ASP A 347 18.64 43.14 9.65
N GLN A 348 18.66 43.51 10.93
CA GLN A 348 19.30 42.79 12.05
C GLN A 348 18.54 41.52 12.43
N ASN A 349 17.35 41.31 11.87
CA ASN A 349 16.75 39.98 11.82
C ASN A 349 17.63 38.97 11.05
N ARG A 350 18.68 39.42 10.34
CA ARG A 350 19.74 38.57 9.75
C ARG A 350 20.98 38.36 10.64
N GLU A 351 21.14 38.98 11.81
CA GLU A 351 22.25 38.66 12.73
C GLU A 351 21.74 38.11 14.08
N LEU A 352 21.97 36.82 14.29
CA LEU A 352 22.66 36.34 15.50
C LEU A 352 21.93 36.55 16.85
N VAL A 353 21.31 35.55 17.46
CA VAL A 353 21.85 34.19 17.63
C VAL A 353 23.36 34.25 17.82
N GLN A 354 23.79 34.48 19.06
CA GLN A 354 25.09 33.96 19.50
C GLN A 354 25.12 32.44 19.23
N THR A 355 25.61 32.02 18.07
CA THR A 355 26.17 30.69 17.88
C THR A 355 27.37 30.79 16.96
N ASN A 356 28.54 30.56 17.56
CA ASN A 356 29.82 30.16 17.00
C ASN A 356 30.10 30.41 15.50
N THR A 357 31.04 31.34 15.27
CA THR A 357 32.08 31.28 14.24
C THR A 357 31.69 30.66 12.89
N GLN A 358 31.31 31.50 11.90
CA GLN A 358 31.91 31.57 10.55
C GLN A 358 31.03 32.39 9.56
N TYR A 359 31.58 33.55 9.16
CA TYR A 359 31.35 34.38 7.95
C TYR A 359 29.95 34.95 7.58
N SER A 360 29.94 36.22 7.14
CA SER A 360 28.84 36.89 6.43
C SER A 360 29.39 37.80 5.30
N PHE A 361 28.59 38.07 4.25
CA PHE A 361 29.05 38.56 2.93
C PHE A 361 28.45 39.93 2.55
N GLY A 362 29.30 40.96 2.32
CA GLY A 362 28.98 42.16 1.51
C GLY A 362 27.89 43.11 2.06
N PHE A 363 27.61 44.27 1.46
CA PHE A 363 26.52 45.16 1.95
C PHE A 363 25.13 44.52 1.82
N ASP A 364 25.06 43.43 1.05
CA ASP A 364 24.01 42.43 1.14
C ASP A 364 23.88 41.94 2.60
N SER A 365 24.90 41.74 3.41
CA SER A 365 24.77 41.48 4.87
C SER A 365 24.07 42.58 5.69
N ILE A 366 24.02 43.83 5.21
CA ILE A 366 23.24 44.89 5.87
C ILE A 366 21.78 44.89 5.38
N ILE A 367 21.43 44.28 4.22
CA ILE A 367 20.05 44.24 3.66
C ILE A 367 19.64 42.86 3.09
N GLY A 368 20.29 41.73 3.45
CA GLY A 368 20.41 40.71 2.40
C GLY A 368 21.47 39.59 2.40
N ALA A 369 21.91 38.92 3.49
CA ALA A 369 22.47 37.55 3.31
C ALA A 369 22.18 36.50 4.42
N TYR A 370 21.00 35.87 4.43
CA TYR A 370 20.75 34.51 4.96
C TYR A 370 19.55 33.88 4.23
N GLY A 371 19.76 32.67 3.70
CA GLY A 371 18.70 31.73 3.27
C GLY A 371 18.24 31.85 1.82
N SER A 372 18.36 30.75 1.08
CA SER A 372 17.56 30.47 -0.12
C SER A 372 16.07 30.47 0.22
N ASP A 373 15.25 31.14 -0.59
CA ASP A 373 13.78 31.07 -0.67
C ASP A 373 13.04 31.01 0.68
N GLN A 374 12.97 32.12 1.41
CA GLN A 374 12.20 32.23 2.66
C GLN A 374 10.95 33.07 2.46
N SER A 375 9.88 32.36 2.12
CA SER A 375 8.56 32.90 1.85
C SER A 375 7.50 31.90 2.27
N CYS A 376 6.31 32.40 2.60
CA CYS A 376 5.18 31.53 2.87
C CYS A 376 3.99 31.90 2.01
N LEU A 377 3.11 30.92 1.85
CA LEU A 377 1.78 31.11 1.31
C LEU A 377 0.83 31.39 2.48
N LYS A 378 -0.05 32.35 2.26
CA LYS A 378 -1.04 32.77 3.23
C LYS A 378 -2.43 32.61 2.61
N VAL A 379 -3.31 31.96 3.37
CA VAL A 379 -4.73 31.83 3.03
C VAL A 379 -5.57 32.37 4.17
N ARG A 380 -6.71 32.97 3.81
CA ARG A 380 -7.63 33.59 4.76
C ARG A 380 -9.00 32.94 4.67
N ASN A 381 -9.50 32.38 5.76
CA ASN A 381 -10.85 31.83 5.81
C ASN A 381 -11.82 32.80 6.49
N THR A 382 -12.72 33.39 5.70
CA THR A 382 -13.69 34.40 6.17
C THR A 382 -14.83 33.84 7.01
N ASN A 383 -15.08 32.54 6.94
CA ASN A 383 -16.15 31.85 7.65
C ASN A 383 -15.73 31.33 9.03
N LEU A 384 -14.44 31.41 9.34
CA LEU A 384 -13.86 30.90 10.57
C LEU A 384 -13.45 32.06 11.48
N ASP A 385 -13.98 32.04 12.71
CA ASP A 385 -13.61 33.03 13.73
C ASP A 385 -12.29 32.63 14.40
N TYR A 386 -11.31 33.55 14.33
CA TYR A 386 -9.97 33.30 14.85
C TYR A 386 -10.00 33.02 16.35
N ASP A 387 -10.62 33.88 17.14
CA ASP A 387 -10.59 33.82 18.61
C ASP A 387 -11.27 32.54 19.10
N THR A 388 -12.38 32.12 18.48
CA THR A 388 -13.06 30.85 18.76
C THR A 388 -12.13 29.65 18.54
N ILE A 389 -11.46 29.58 17.38
CA ILE A 389 -10.63 28.43 17.01
C ILE A 389 -9.38 28.36 17.88
N VAL A 390 -8.65 29.46 18.04
CA VAL A 390 -7.39 29.41 18.78
C VAL A 390 -7.58 29.19 20.29
N ASN A 391 -8.77 29.43 20.84
CA ASN A 391 -9.10 29.19 22.26
C ASN A 391 -9.38 27.71 22.57
N ASP A 392 -9.55 26.87 21.55
CA ASP A 392 -9.74 25.43 21.70
C ASP A 392 -8.63 24.70 20.91
N ASN A 393 -7.65 24.15 21.63
CA ASN A 393 -6.53 23.44 21.03
C ASN A 393 -6.98 22.26 20.14
N GLN A 394 -8.04 21.55 20.54
CA GLN A 394 -8.54 20.41 19.75
C GLN A 394 -9.20 20.90 18.46
N LEU A 395 -9.92 22.02 18.53
CA LEU A 395 -10.53 22.64 17.37
C LEU A 395 -9.47 23.22 16.41
N LEU A 396 -8.45 23.90 16.92
CA LEU A 396 -7.33 24.43 16.13
C LEU A 396 -6.59 23.30 15.40
N GLU A 397 -6.21 22.24 16.11
CA GLU A 397 -5.56 21.06 15.51
C GLU A 397 -6.41 20.43 14.42
N LYS A 398 -7.72 20.27 14.69
CA LYS A 398 -8.66 19.69 13.73
C LYS A 398 -8.73 20.53 12.45
N GLN A 399 -8.85 21.85 12.57
CA GLN A 399 -8.93 22.75 11.40
C GLN A 399 -7.64 22.74 10.58
N LEU A 400 -6.48 22.77 11.22
CA LEU A 400 -5.18 22.73 10.54
C LEU A 400 -4.93 21.37 9.86
N LEU A 401 -5.32 20.27 10.49
CA LEU A 401 -5.23 18.94 9.90
C LEU A 401 -6.15 18.79 8.69
N GLU A 402 -7.40 19.25 8.81
CA GLU A 402 -8.38 19.23 7.71
C GLU A 402 -7.87 20.05 6.52
N PHE A 403 -7.32 21.25 6.76
CA PHE A 403 -6.70 22.07 5.73
C PHE A 403 -5.55 21.32 5.03
N LYS A 404 -4.60 20.75 5.78
CA LYS A 404 -3.48 19.98 5.20
C LYS A 404 -3.96 18.80 4.35
N GLN A 405 -4.93 18.02 4.84
CA GLN A 405 -5.46 16.85 4.14
C GLN A 405 -6.15 17.23 2.84
N LYS A 406 -7.05 18.23 2.87
CA LYS A 406 -7.77 18.68 1.68
C LYS A 406 -6.82 19.30 0.65
N LEU A 407 -5.83 20.08 1.09
CA LEU A 407 -4.84 20.66 0.19
C LEU A 407 -3.94 19.59 -0.45
N SER A 408 -3.49 18.60 0.33
CA SER A 408 -2.69 17.46 -0.15
C SER A 408 -3.42 16.67 -1.23
N ILE A 409 -4.69 16.32 -0.99
CA ILE A 409 -5.54 15.60 -1.95
C ILE A 409 -5.72 16.42 -3.22
N SER A 410 -6.04 17.71 -3.07
CA SER A 410 -6.37 18.58 -4.20
C SER A 410 -5.16 18.87 -5.10
N LEU A 411 -3.95 18.92 -4.54
CA LEU A 411 -2.71 19.13 -5.29
C LEU A 411 -2.03 17.82 -5.73
N ASN A 412 -2.53 16.66 -5.28
CA ASN A 412 -1.91 15.35 -5.45
C ASN A 412 -0.44 15.32 -4.99
N ILE A 413 -0.20 15.76 -3.76
CA ILE A 413 1.13 15.79 -3.11
C ILE A 413 1.07 15.09 -1.76
N SER A 414 2.21 14.65 -1.23
CA SER A 414 2.25 14.08 0.12
C SER A 414 1.90 15.13 1.17
N ILE A 415 1.11 14.75 2.17
CA ILE A 415 0.71 15.62 3.28
C ILE A 415 1.91 16.13 4.10
N ASP A 416 3.03 15.40 4.09
CA ASP A 416 4.28 15.78 4.75
C ASP A 416 5.04 16.87 3.99
N GLN A 417 4.73 17.09 2.71
CA GLN A 417 5.28 18.20 1.95
C GLN A 417 4.63 19.52 2.34
N ILE A 418 3.46 19.50 2.98
CA ILE A 418 2.79 20.71 3.45
C ILE A 418 3.25 20.98 4.87
N GLU A 419 3.86 22.13 5.11
CA GLU A 419 4.29 22.53 6.45
C GLU A 419 3.53 23.78 6.87
N ILE A 420 2.79 23.69 7.98
CA ILE A 420 2.11 24.84 8.56
C ILE A 420 3.10 25.57 9.46
N LEU A 421 3.28 26.86 9.20
CA LEU A 421 4.22 27.72 9.89
C LEU A 421 3.57 28.44 11.08
N GLY A 422 2.29 28.80 10.95
CA GLY A 422 1.50 29.35 12.05
C GLY A 422 0.17 29.93 11.61
N VAL A 423 -0.53 30.57 12.54
CA VAL A 423 -1.82 31.23 12.31
C VAL A 423 -1.80 32.67 12.82
N SER A 424 -2.50 33.58 12.13
CA SER A 424 -2.55 35.01 12.49
C SER A 424 -3.98 35.54 12.60
N LYS A 425 -4.12 36.62 13.38
CA LYS A 425 -5.40 37.31 13.59
C LYS A 425 -5.84 37.99 12.29
N GLY A 426 -7.13 37.85 11.99
CA GLY A 426 -7.78 38.17 10.73
C GLY A 426 -9.01 37.27 10.63
N SER A 427 -9.58 37.09 9.43
CA SER A 427 -10.52 35.97 9.28
C SER A 427 -9.72 34.68 9.13
N PHE A 428 -9.44 34.03 10.27
CA PHE A 428 -8.58 32.85 10.47
C PHE A 428 -7.57 32.61 9.34
N GLU A 429 -6.37 33.16 9.51
CA GLU A 429 -5.31 33.11 8.50
C GLU A 429 -4.32 31.99 8.78
N ILE A 430 -4.00 31.19 7.76
CA ILE A 430 -3.01 30.11 7.84
C ILE A 430 -1.80 30.46 6.97
N SER A 431 -0.62 30.44 7.58
CA SER A 431 0.67 30.54 6.90
C SER A 431 1.30 29.17 6.74
N PHE A 432 1.66 28.80 5.50
CA PHE A 432 2.20 27.47 5.19
C PHE A 432 3.20 27.51 4.03
N GLN A 433 3.88 26.40 3.81
CA GLN A 433 4.78 26.20 2.68
C GLN A 433 4.66 24.78 2.11
N ILE A 434 5.14 24.60 0.88
CA ILE A 434 5.23 23.28 0.23
C ILE A 434 6.70 22.96 -0.02
N THR A 435 7.23 21.99 0.71
CA THR A 435 8.66 21.62 0.69
C THR A 435 9.10 21.18 -0.69
N GLY A 436 10.24 21.73 -1.14
CA GLY A 436 10.88 21.37 -2.40
C GLY A 436 10.27 22.06 -3.63
N LYS A 437 9.45 23.09 -3.47
CA LYS A 437 8.89 23.90 -4.56
C LYS A 437 9.01 25.39 -4.28
N ASN A 438 9.33 26.17 -5.32
CA ASN A 438 9.29 27.64 -5.22
C ASN A 438 7.88 28.19 -5.45
N SER A 439 7.69 29.49 -5.24
CA SER A 439 6.38 30.14 -5.31
C SER A 439 5.71 30.07 -6.68
N ASP A 440 6.49 30.24 -7.74
CA ASP A 440 6.00 30.18 -9.12
C ASP A 440 5.53 28.76 -9.47
N GLU A 441 6.28 27.74 -9.07
CA GLU A 441 5.92 26.33 -9.23
C GLU A 441 4.62 25.98 -8.49
N ILE A 442 4.46 26.47 -7.26
CA ILE A 442 3.25 26.22 -6.47
C ILE A 442 2.04 26.93 -7.09
N GLN A 443 2.18 28.19 -7.48
CA GLN A 443 1.09 28.93 -8.13
C GLN A 443 0.69 28.30 -9.46
N GLN A 444 1.66 27.84 -10.26
CA GLN A 444 1.38 27.09 -11.49
C GLN A 444 0.68 25.77 -11.20
N GLN A 445 1.11 25.02 -10.18
CA GLN A 445 0.48 23.75 -9.82
C GLN A 445 -0.97 23.95 -9.34
N ILE A 446 -1.24 24.98 -8.53
CA ILE A 446 -2.61 25.35 -8.12
C ILE A 446 -3.43 25.74 -9.36
N LYS A 447 -2.88 26.56 -10.27
CA LYS A 447 -3.56 26.97 -11.51
C LYS A 447 -3.88 25.78 -12.44
N ASN A 448 -3.03 24.76 -12.46
CA ASN A 448 -3.20 23.61 -13.34
C ASN A 448 -4.09 22.50 -12.74
N LYS A 449 -4.60 22.67 -11.51
CA LYS A 449 -5.41 21.67 -10.79
C LYS A 449 -6.80 22.23 -10.44
N PRO A 450 -7.85 21.90 -11.22
CA PRO A 450 -9.22 22.36 -10.97
C PRO A 450 -9.74 22.05 -9.58
N GLU A 451 -9.39 20.89 -9.02
CA GLU A 451 -9.79 20.46 -7.67
C GLU A 451 -9.16 21.37 -6.59
N ALA A 452 -7.91 21.79 -6.78
CA ALA A 452 -7.23 22.72 -5.88
C ALA A 452 -7.83 24.12 -5.95
N GLN A 453 -8.16 24.61 -7.16
CA GLN A 453 -8.86 25.88 -7.30
C GLN A 453 -10.24 25.84 -6.66
N LYS A 454 -11.01 24.76 -6.86
CA LYS A 454 -12.33 24.58 -6.25
C LYS A 454 -12.23 24.60 -4.72
N PHE A 455 -11.34 23.80 -4.15
CA PHE A 455 -11.10 23.78 -2.70
C PHE A 455 -10.70 25.15 -2.16
N LEU A 456 -9.73 25.83 -2.78
CA LEU A 456 -9.28 27.16 -2.34
C LEU A 456 -10.35 28.23 -2.54
N ASN A 457 -11.19 28.13 -3.58
CA ASN A 457 -12.35 29.00 -3.76
C ASN A 457 -13.37 28.83 -2.62
N GLU A 458 -13.67 27.58 -2.25
CA GLU A 458 -14.60 27.28 -1.14
C GLU A 458 -14.01 27.64 0.23
N TYR A 459 -12.69 27.47 0.41
CA TYR A 459 -12.01 27.68 1.70
C TYR A 459 -11.57 29.13 1.95
N CYS A 460 -11.07 29.82 0.92
CA CYS A 460 -10.46 31.15 1.04
C CYS A 460 -10.78 32.07 -0.15
N ASN A 461 -11.91 31.87 -0.83
CA ASN A 461 -12.32 32.66 -2.02
C ASN A 461 -11.25 32.67 -3.14
N GLY A 462 -10.40 31.65 -3.19
CA GLY A 462 -9.37 31.48 -4.21
C GLY A 462 -8.12 32.34 -3.97
N GLN A 463 -8.09 33.09 -2.88
CA GLN A 463 -6.98 33.99 -2.57
C GLN A 463 -5.88 33.22 -1.86
N VAL A 464 -4.75 33.08 -2.55
CA VAL A 464 -3.48 32.61 -1.96
C VAL A 464 -2.49 33.73 -2.13
N GLU A 465 -2.11 34.34 -1.00
CA GLU A 465 -1.11 35.41 -0.98
C GLU A 465 0.27 34.79 -0.85
N TYR A 466 1.19 35.22 -1.71
CA TYR A 466 2.60 34.95 -1.52
C TYR A 466 3.18 36.08 -0.67
N VAL A 467 3.82 35.72 0.43
CA VAL A 467 4.48 36.70 1.28
C VAL A 467 5.95 36.33 1.42
N ALA A 468 6.80 37.15 0.82
CA ALA A 468 8.24 37.10 1.01
C ALA A 468 8.57 37.82 2.31
N TYR A 469 9.19 37.12 3.26
CA TYR A 469 9.65 37.72 4.50
C TYR A 469 11.17 37.90 4.52
N PHE A 470 11.89 37.33 3.52
CA PHE A 470 13.28 37.62 3.22
C PHE A 470 13.52 37.50 1.71
N ASP A 471 13.75 38.61 1.00
CA ASP A 471 14.09 38.56 -0.43
C ASP A 471 15.61 38.47 -0.65
N ASN A 472 15.96 37.81 -1.76
CA ASN A 472 17.30 37.83 -2.36
C ASN A 472 17.63 39.25 -2.83
N ALA A 473 18.77 39.78 -2.41
CA ALA A 473 19.39 40.88 -3.14
C ALA A 473 19.72 40.35 -4.56
N ARG A 474 18.95 40.79 -5.56
CA ARG A 474 19.25 40.52 -6.97
C ARG A 474 20.68 40.99 -7.25
N THR A 475 21.58 40.06 -7.53
CA THR A 475 22.89 40.34 -8.12
C THR A 475 22.67 40.92 -9.51
N ALA A 476 22.54 42.24 -9.59
CA ALA A 476 22.66 42.96 -10.85
C ALA A 476 24.12 42.90 -11.30
N GLY A 477 24.50 41.85 -12.03
CA GLY A 477 25.80 41.75 -12.70
C GLY A 477 26.19 40.31 -13.02
N GLY A 478 26.16 39.94 -14.30
CA GLY A 478 26.39 38.58 -14.77
C GLY A 478 27.72 37.94 -14.37
N ASN A 479 27.71 36.61 -14.30
CA ASN A 479 28.80 35.61 -14.42
C ASN A 479 30.20 35.84 -13.82
N GLN A 480 30.45 36.88 -13.01
CA GLN A 480 31.78 37.12 -12.41
C GLN A 480 31.80 37.23 -10.87
N ALA A 481 30.71 36.95 -10.16
CA ALA A 481 30.71 36.90 -8.70
C ALA A 481 30.68 35.45 -8.17
N LYS A 482 31.64 34.62 -8.58
CA LYS A 482 31.82 33.27 -8.00
C LYS A 482 32.78 33.22 -6.80
N ASN A 483 33.48 34.29 -6.45
CA ASN A 483 34.57 34.24 -5.47
C ASN A 483 34.65 35.47 -4.52
N SER A 484 33.54 36.02 -3.98
CA SER A 484 33.67 37.02 -2.88
C SER A 484 33.69 36.31 -1.53
N THR A 485 34.87 36.05 -1.00
CA THR A 485 35.12 35.53 0.36
C THR A 485 34.73 36.54 1.46
N GLY A 486 33.84 36.09 2.35
CA GLY A 486 33.34 36.62 3.64
C GLY A 486 34.01 37.81 4.34
N VAL A 487 33.41 38.99 4.25
CA VAL A 487 33.62 40.13 5.17
C VAL A 487 32.27 40.79 5.48
N ALA A 488 31.90 40.83 6.78
CA ALA A 488 30.60 41.28 7.32
C ALA A 488 30.75 42.52 8.20
N LEU A 489 29.73 43.38 8.24
CA LEU A 489 29.66 44.54 9.13
C LEU A 489 28.71 44.30 10.29
N SER A 490 29.09 44.74 11.50
CA SER A 490 28.26 44.66 12.71
C SER A 490 28.07 46.04 13.34
N SER A 491 27.25 46.15 14.40
CA SER A 491 27.09 47.40 15.16
C SER A 491 28.42 47.93 15.71
N ASP A 492 29.41 47.06 15.90
CA ASP A 492 30.74 47.45 16.34
C ASP A 492 31.54 48.21 15.29
N ASP A 493 31.16 48.20 14.02
CA ASP A 493 31.83 48.97 12.96
C ASP A 493 31.33 50.42 12.89
N PHE A 494 30.28 50.74 13.65
CA PHE A 494 29.64 52.05 13.66
C PHE A 494 29.86 52.76 14.99
N ASN A 495 29.86 54.09 14.95
CA ASN A 495 29.76 54.94 16.12
C ASN A 495 28.58 55.91 15.92
N PRO A 496 27.40 55.56 16.47
CA PRO A 496 26.20 56.31 16.19
C PRO A 496 26.20 57.75 16.73
N GLN A 497 27.09 58.07 17.67
CA GLN A 497 27.29 59.44 18.17
C GLN A 497 27.74 60.41 17.06
N PHE A 498 28.32 59.90 15.97
CA PHE A 498 28.76 60.68 14.82
C PHE A 498 27.83 60.58 13.61
N ASN A 499 26.59 60.12 13.79
CA ASN A 499 25.59 60.16 12.73
C ASN A 499 25.06 61.59 12.55
N MET A 500 24.81 62.03 11.31
CA MET A 500 24.25 63.36 11.06
C MET A 500 23.63 63.53 9.67
N SER A 501 22.79 64.56 9.52
CA SER A 501 22.37 65.16 8.24
C SER A 501 23.00 66.55 8.09
N TRP A 502 23.05 67.05 6.86
CA TRP A 502 23.57 68.37 6.51
C TRP A 502 22.55 69.27 5.81
N ASP A 503 21.26 68.90 5.79
CA ASP A 503 20.24 69.60 5.00
C ASP A 503 20.06 71.08 5.38
N ASN A 504 20.32 71.39 6.65
CA ASN A 504 20.21 72.73 7.25
C ASN A 504 21.53 73.52 7.24
N LEU A 505 22.60 72.98 6.66
CA LEU A 505 23.89 73.65 6.54
C LEU A 505 23.97 74.40 5.20
N PRO A 506 24.88 75.40 5.06
CA PRO A 506 25.09 76.07 3.78
C PRO A 506 25.53 75.08 2.69
N GLU A 507 25.59 75.51 1.42
CA GLU A 507 26.03 74.62 0.33
C GLU A 507 27.46 74.11 0.55
N LYS A 508 28.34 75.01 1.01
CA LYS A 508 29.74 74.73 1.28
C LYS A 508 30.30 75.62 2.37
N GLU A 509 31.45 75.22 2.90
CA GLU A 509 32.27 76.03 3.78
C GLU A 509 33.77 75.79 3.49
N GLN A 510 34.63 76.73 3.86
CA GLN A 510 36.08 76.57 3.67
C GLN A 510 36.69 75.79 4.85
N ARG A 511 37.45 74.72 4.58
CA ARG A 511 38.09 73.86 5.59
C ARG A 511 39.52 73.50 5.22
N GLY A 512 40.25 72.90 6.15
CA GLY A 512 41.62 72.44 5.91
C GLY A 512 42.67 73.27 6.65
N PRO A 513 43.93 72.90 6.48
CA PRO A 513 45.03 73.46 7.26
C PRO A 513 45.29 74.94 6.95
N PRO A 514 46.03 75.67 7.81
CA PRO A 514 46.22 77.12 7.67
C PRO A 514 46.94 77.52 6.37
N TYR A 515 47.75 76.62 5.81
CA TYR A 515 48.50 76.83 4.57
C TYR A 515 47.67 76.59 3.31
N HIS A 516 46.53 75.90 3.40
CA HIS A 516 45.67 75.65 2.24
C HIS A 516 44.24 75.31 2.65
N ARG A 517 43.27 76.12 2.20
CA ARG A 517 41.84 75.95 2.49
C ARG A 517 41.10 75.46 1.24
N TYR A 518 40.19 74.52 1.43
CA TYR A 518 39.40 73.87 0.39
C TYR A 518 37.92 74.16 0.60
N ASP A 519 37.19 74.30 -0.51
CA ASP A 519 35.72 74.23 -0.46
C ASP A 519 35.30 72.82 -0.06
N TYR A 520 34.59 72.72 1.07
CA TYR A 520 33.90 71.52 1.49
C TYR A 520 32.42 71.67 1.18
N TYR A 521 31.95 70.98 0.15
CA TYR A 521 30.54 70.93 -0.22
C TYR A 521 29.82 69.92 0.67
N PHE A 522 28.80 70.37 1.39
CA PHE A 522 28.05 69.51 2.27
C PHE A 522 27.20 68.50 1.48
N PRO A 523 27.12 67.23 1.93
CA PRO A 523 26.35 66.20 1.22
C PRO A 523 24.86 66.32 1.58
N ARG A 524 24.24 67.43 1.17
CA ARG A 524 22.80 67.70 1.40
C ARG A 524 21.96 66.65 0.68
N GLY A 525 20.87 66.21 1.30
CA GLY A 525 20.04 65.10 0.86
C GLY A 525 20.58 63.72 1.25
N CYS A 526 21.69 63.66 2.01
CA CYS A 526 22.21 62.42 2.56
C CYS A 526 22.04 62.33 4.08
N TYR A 527 21.84 61.11 4.54
CA TYR A 527 22.04 60.75 5.93
C TYR A 527 23.38 60.02 6.12
N GLY A 528 24.16 60.44 7.10
CA GLY A 528 25.52 59.97 7.29
C GLY A 528 25.69 59.09 8.52
N LEU A 529 26.27 57.91 8.35
CA LEU A 529 26.53 56.89 9.39
C LEU A 529 27.98 56.91 9.83
N GLY A 530 28.24 57.35 11.06
CA GLY A 530 29.58 57.39 11.63
C GLY A 530 30.18 55.98 11.70
N LEU A 531 31.36 55.80 11.12
CA LEU A 531 32.16 54.59 11.26
C LEU A 531 33.04 54.68 12.50
N LYS A 532 33.34 53.54 13.10
CA LYS A 532 34.29 53.44 14.21
C LYS A 532 35.71 53.41 13.64
N VAL A 533 36.39 54.55 13.71
CA VAL A 533 37.69 54.81 13.05
C VAL A 533 38.92 54.33 13.83
N LYS A 534 38.78 53.35 14.73
CA LYS A 534 39.81 52.92 15.70
C LYS A 534 41.15 52.47 15.10
N ASN A 535 41.20 52.16 13.81
CA ASN A 535 42.38 51.63 13.13
C ASN A 535 43.37 52.72 12.64
N TYR A 536 43.04 54.01 12.78
CA TYR A 536 43.84 55.10 12.18
C TYR A 536 44.76 55.86 13.14
N GLY A 537 44.90 55.40 14.39
CA GLY A 537 45.79 56.00 15.39
C GLY A 537 45.18 57.27 16.02
N ASN A 538 45.97 58.35 16.06
CA ASN A 538 45.55 59.67 16.59
C ASN A 538 44.46 60.30 15.71
N ASP A 539 43.59 61.13 16.28
CA ASP A 539 42.41 61.76 15.66
C ASP A 539 42.67 63.17 15.07
N ASP A 540 43.92 63.66 15.06
CA ASP A 540 44.23 65.01 14.53
C ASP A 540 43.77 65.26 13.09
N TRP A 541 43.74 64.20 12.27
CA TRP A 541 43.30 64.23 10.87
C TRP A 541 41.79 64.47 10.69
N ILE A 542 40.96 64.11 11.68
CA ILE A 542 39.50 64.24 11.61
C ILE A 542 38.99 65.51 12.29
N LYS A 543 39.81 66.16 13.13
CA LYS A 543 39.49 67.44 13.78
C LYS A 543 39.10 68.49 12.73
N MET A 544 38.09 69.29 13.08
CA MET A 544 37.44 70.28 12.21
C MET A 544 37.84 71.72 12.58
N ASP A 545 38.99 71.86 13.23
CA ASP A 545 39.52 73.10 13.84
C ASP A 545 40.54 73.83 12.95
N GLY A 546 40.77 73.36 11.72
CA GLY A 546 41.75 73.97 10.81
C GLY A 546 43.20 73.74 11.22
N ASN A 547 43.50 72.72 12.02
CA ASN A 547 44.87 72.41 12.41
C ASN A 547 45.74 71.98 11.20
N ALA A 548 47.07 72.05 11.34
CA ALA A 548 48.01 71.77 10.25
C ALA A 548 47.94 70.33 9.67
N ASN A 549 47.36 69.40 10.43
CA ASN A 549 47.18 67.99 10.09
C ASN A 549 45.73 67.66 9.67
N GLU A 550 44.81 68.64 9.55
CA GLU A 550 43.44 68.37 9.10
C GLU A 550 43.45 67.82 7.66
N TRP A 551 42.82 66.66 7.47
CA TRP A 551 42.72 66.04 6.14
C TRP A 551 41.49 66.53 5.37
N ARG A 552 41.61 66.63 4.04
CA ARG A 552 40.53 67.12 3.18
C ARG A 552 39.36 66.13 3.17
N ILE A 553 38.13 66.62 3.16
CA ILE A 553 36.95 65.77 3.02
C ILE A 553 36.66 65.55 1.52
N LEU A 554 36.53 64.29 1.12
CA LEU A 554 36.13 63.90 -0.24
C LEU A 554 35.16 62.71 -0.22
N TYR A 555 34.41 62.55 -1.29
CA TYR A 555 33.41 61.49 -1.48
C TYR A 555 33.88 60.42 -2.45
N HIS A 556 33.55 59.18 -2.17
CA HIS A 556 33.80 58.03 -3.03
C HIS A 556 32.50 57.27 -3.26
N GLY A 557 32.08 57.17 -4.53
CA GLY A 557 31.00 56.29 -4.95
C GLY A 557 31.54 54.89 -5.27
N THR A 558 30.85 53.85 -4.81
CA THR A 558 31.24 52.47 -5.09
C THR A 558 30.02 51.57 -5.34
N LYS A 559 30.27 50.34 -5.80
CA LYS A 559 29.24 49.32 -5.98
C LYS A 559 28.94 48.63 -4.65
N ASN A 560 27.70 48.17 -4.47
CA ASN A 560 27.20 47.64 -3.21
C ASN A 560 28.06 46.50 -2.62
N PHE A 561 28.54 45.59 -3.47
CA PHE A 561 29.36 44.45 -3.02
C PHE A 561 30.70 44.87 -2.38
N ALA A 562 31.20 46.09 -2.63
CA ALA A 562 32.51 46.53 -2.15
C ALA A 562 32.48 47.16 -0.75
N ILE A 563 31.31 47.56 -0.25
CA ILE A 563 31.19 48.42 0.94
C ILE A 563 31.77 47.73 2.20
N ASN A 564 31.46 46.45 2.44
CA ASN A 564 31.97 45.76 3.63
C ASN A 564 33.50 45.64 3.64
N GLN A 565 34.07 45.30 2.50
CA GLN A 565 35.52 45.21 2.34
C GLN A 565 36.17 46.57 2.62
N ILE A 566 35.56 47.66 2.15
CA ILE A 566 36.07 49.00 2.38
C ILE A 566 36.01 49.40 3.85
N VAL A 567 34.92 49.09 4.56
CA VAL A 567 34.82 49.42 5.99
C VAL A 567 35.83 48.64 6.84
N LYS A 568 36.07 47.35 6.51
CA LYS A 568 36.99 46.51 7.28
C LYS A 568 38.46 46.69 6.92
N ASN A 569 38.76 46.83 5.63
CA ASN A 569 40.13 46.79 5.09
C ASN A 569 40.60 48.12 4.47
N ASN A 570 39.77 49.17 4.55
CA ASN A 570 39.96 50.48 3.92
C ASN A 570 39.78 50.49 2.38
N LEU A 571 39.67 51.68 1.78
CA LEU A 571 39.64 51.88 0.33
C LEU A 571 40.97 51.49 -0.31
N VAL A 572 40.93 50.78 -1.43
CA VAL A 572 42.12 50.37 -2.20
C VAL A 572 42.04 50.84 -3.66
N PRO A 573 43.18 51.09 -4.32
CA PRO A 573 43.21 51.48 -5.74
C PRO A 573 42.46 50.47 -6.64
N GLY A 574 41.54 50.98 -7.46
CA GLY A 574 40.74 50.16 -8.38
C GLY A 574 41.53 49.71 -9.62
N GLY A 575 41.04 48.68 -10.33
CA GLY A 575 41.71 48.08 -11.48
C GLY A 575 41.84 48.99 -12.72
N GLY A 576 40.84 49.84 -12.98
CA GLY A 576 40.80 50.77 -14.12
C GLY A 576 41.14 52.20 -13.69
N GLN A 577 41.84 52.94 -14.55
CA GLN A 577 42.25 54.32 -14.29
C GLN A 577 42.18 55.21 -15.55
N ALA A 578 41.23 56.13 -15.59
CA ALA A 578 41.25 57.28 -16.49
C ALA A 578 42.37 58.27 -16.10
N HIS A 579 43.04 58.85 -17.11
CA HIS A 579 44.09 59.87 -16.95
C HIS A 579 45.35 59.41 -16.17
N ALA A 580 45.61 58.10 -16.07
CA ALA A 580 46.77 57.58 -15.34
C ALA A 580 48.13 58.15 -15.80
N ALA A 581 48.27 58.39 -17.11
CA ALA A 581 49.48 58.92 -17.73
C ALA A 581 49.56 60.46 -17.69
N SER A 582 48.49 61.14 -17.26
CA SER A 582 48.50 62.59 -17.14
C SER A 582 49.38 63.05 -15.98
N GLU A 583 49.90 64.27 -16.10
CA GLU A 583 50.67 64.93 -15.04
C GLU A 583 49.82 65.98 -14.33
N CYS A 584 50.12 66.23 -13.07
CA CYS A 584 49.55 67.32 -12.29
C CYS A 584 50.60 67.94 -11.37
N LYS A 585 50.27 69.09 -10.78
CA LYS A 585 51.05 69.66 -9.69
C LYS A 585 50.60 69.08 -8.34
N ASP A 586 51.53 68.61 -7.52
CA ASP A 586 51.24 68.30 -6.12
C ASP A 586 51.11 69.58 -5.28
N GLU A 587 50.78 69.44 -3.99
CA GLU A 587 50.62 70.60 -3.09
C GLU A 587 51.90 71.42 -2.88
N PHE A 588 53.07 70.91 -3.26
CA PHE A 588 54.36 71.59 -3.18
C PHE A 588 54.79 72.19 -4.53
N GLY A 589 53.96 72.09 -5.57
CA GLY A 589 54.23 72.62 -6.91
C GLY A 589 55.10 71.72 -7.79
N ASN A 590 55.42 70.50 -7.34
CA ASN A 590 56.18 69.54 -8.14
C ASN A 590 55.29 68.91 -9.21
N THR A 591 55.84 68.66 -10.39
CA THR A 591 55.16 67.86 -11.42
C THR A 591 55.21 66.38 -11.05
N VAL A 592 54.05 65.74 -10.96
CA VAL A 592 53.89 64.33 -10.60
C VAL A 592 52.88 63.67 -11.53
N HIS A 593 53.03 62.36 -11.78
CA HIS A 593 52.01 61.59 -12.49
C HIS A 593 50.78 61.35 -11.60
N VAL A 594 49.60 61.36 -12.22
CA VAL A 594 48.34 60.99 -11.56
C VAL A 594 48.38 59.53 -11.10
N GLY A 595 48.87 58.63 -11.97
CA GLY A 595 49.02 57.21 -11.66
C GLY A 595 47.70 56.49 -11.39
N LYS A 596 47.80 55.22 -10.98
CA LYS A 596 46.64 54.40 -10.57
C LYS A 596 46.29 54.67 -9.11
N GLY A 597 45.01 54.84 -8.80
CA GLY A 597 44.60 55.18 -7.44
C GLY A 597 43.10 55.04 -7.16
N ILE A 598 42.70 55.56 -6.01
CA ILE A 598 41.34 55.59 -5.50
C ILE A 598 40.66 56.87 -6.00
N TYR A 599 39.44 56.69 -6.51
CA TYR A 599 38.65 57.74 -7.15
C TYR A 599 37.87 58.57 -6.13
N PHE A 600 38.00 59.90 -6.16
CA PHE A 600 37.27 60.81 -5.29
C PHE A 600 36.65 61.99 -6.04
N SER A 601 35.62 62.59 -5.44
CA SER A 601 35.10 63.90 -5.82
C SER A 601 34.80 64.74 -4.58
N ASP A 602 34.89 66.05 -4.68
CA ASP A 602 34.33 66.98 -3.69
C ASP A 602 32.85 67.27 -3.94
N LYS A 603 32.26 66.68 -4.99
CA LYS A 603 30.86 66.79 -5.37
C LYS A 603 30.19 65.42 -5.37
N LEU A 604 29.16 65.25 -4.54
CA LEU A 604 28.41 63.99 -4.47
C LEU A 604 27.73 63.62 -5.81
N SER A 605 27.28 64.62 -6.58
CA SER A 605 26.66 64.43 -7.90
C SER A 605 27.59 63.73 -8.90
N VAL A 606 28.91 63.93 -8.78
CA VAL A 606 29.90 63.24 -9.62
C VAL A 606 30.01 61.77 -9.20
N CYS A 607 30.01 61.50 -7.89
CA CYS A 607 30.04 60.13 -7.37
C CYS A 607 28.79 59.32 -7.73
N GLN A 608 27.64 59.97 -7.95
CA GLN A 608 26.38 59.31 -8.27
C GLN A 608 26.51 58.36 -9.48
N GLY A 609 27.23 58.76 -10.53
CA GLY A 609 27.46 57.95 -11.72
C GLY A 609 28.27 56.66 -11.49
N TYR A 610 28.92 56.52 -10.33
CA TYR A 610 29.78 55.39 -9.98
C TYR A 610 29.18 54.48 -8.90
N THR A 611 27.92 54.72 -8.52
CA THR A 611 27.16 53.92 -7.56
C THR A 611 26.04 53.15 -8.24
N SER A 612 25.61 52.04 -7.63
CA SER A 612 24.41 51.30 -8.03
C SER A 612 23.36 51.44 -6.93
N PRO A 613 22.13 51.92 -7.23
CA PRO A 613 21.12 52.05 -6.20
C PRO A 613 20.69 50.68 -5.67
N VAL A 614 20.39 50.63 -4.36
CA VAL A 614 19.81 49.49 -3.65
C VAL A 614 18.32 49.73 -3.48
N GLN A 615 17.50 48.75 -3.83
CA GLN A 615 16.06 48.80 -3.59
C GLN A 615 15.77 48.39 -2.14
N ALA A 616 15.02 49.20 -1.40
CA ALA A 616 14.46 48.83 -0.10
C ALA A 616 12.98 49.22 -0.05
N GLY A 617 12.10 48.23 -0.02
CA GLY A 617 10.66 48.43 -0.21
C GLY A 617 10.35 49.04 -1.58
N ASN A 618 9.59 50.12 -1.62
CA ASN A 618 9.27 50.89 -2.82
C ASN A 618 10.28 52.01 -3.14
N LYS A 619 11.36 52.13 -2.38
CA LYS A 619 12.36 53.20 -2.51
C LYS A 619 13.71 52.67 -2.99
N LYS A 620 14.52 53.56 -3.56
CA LYS A 620 15.88 53.28 -4.01
C LYS A 620 16.87 54.17 -3.28
N PHE A 621 18.02 53.62 -2.90
CA PHE A 621 19.04 54.32 -2.13
C PHE A 621 20.43 54.15 -2.76
N ARG A 622 21.21 55.23 -2.82
CA ARG A 622 22.63 55.20 -3.21
C ARG A 622 23.51 55.36 -1.99
N VAL A 623 24.67 54.71 -2.04
CA VAL A 623 25.63 54.69 -0.95
C VAL A 623 26.96 55.29 -1.39
N TYR A 624 27.51 56.16 -0.54
CA TYR A 624 28.82 56.78 -0.75
C TYR A 624 29.67 56.67 0.50
N PHE A 625 30.97 56.70 0.34
CA PHE A 625 31.90 56.92 1.45
C PHE A 625 32.25 58.39 1.53
N MET A 626 32.12 58.92 2.73
CA MET A 626 32.73 60.19 3.11
C MET A 626 34.04 59.89 3.82
N SER A 627 35.12 60.39 3.22
CA SER A 627 36.48 60.05 3.60
C SER A 627 37.27 61.31 3.90
N ARG A 628 38.16 61.21 4.89
CA ARG A 628 39.27 62.15 5.05
C ARG A 628 40.42 61.67 4.17
N VAL A 629 40.98 62.58 3.39
CA VAL A 629 42.02 62.32 2.41
C VAL A 629 43.20 63.23 2.68
N ASN A 630 44.39 62.64 2.74
CA ASN A 630 45.63 63.37 2.97
C ASN A 630 45.85 64.40 1.85
N PRO A 631 45.79 65.72 2.13
CA PRO A 631 45.88 66.76 1.10
C PRO A 631 47.17 66.66 0.27
N LYS A 632 48.24 66.16 0.90
CA LYS A 632 49.57 65.97 0.30
C LYS A 632 49.63 64.97 -0.84
N LYS A 633 48.62 64.10 -0.92
CA LYS A 633 48.61 62.92 -1.77
C LYS A 633 47.48 62.94 -2.81
N ILE A 634 46.73 64.05 -2.86
CA ILE A 634 45.71 64.27 -3.87
C ILE A 634 46.39 64.56 -5.22
N ARG A 635 45.86 63.96 -6.28
CA ARG A 635 46.27 64.18 -7.67
C ARG A 635 45.07 64.63 -8.48
N GLN A 636 45.24 65.69 -9.27
CA GLN A 636 44.21 66.21 -10.16
C GLN A 636 44.87 66.93 -11.34
N SER A 637 44.86 66.30 -12.52
CA SER A 637 45.36 66.91 -13.75
C SER A 637 44.38 67.94 -14.31
N ASP A 638 44.83 68.75 -15.29
CA ASP A 638 43.97 69.72 -15.96
C ASP A 638 42.79 69.07 -16.70
N GLN A 639 42.93 67.82 -17.14
CA GLN A 639 41.80 67.06 -17.72
C GLN A 639 40.78 66.61 -16.68
N MET A 640 41.18 66.46 -15.41
CA MET A 640 40.32 66.01 -14.32
C MET A 640 39.55 67.17 -13.65
N LYS A 641 40.06 68.41 -13.74
CA LYS A 641 39.42 69.60 -13.14
C LYS A 641 37.98 69.83 -13.64
N PRO A 642 37.66 69.79 -14.95
CA PRO A 642 36.30 70.06 -15.44
C PRO A 642 35.25 69.04 -14.96
N ILE A 643 35.68 67.81 -14.67
CA ILE A 643 34.82 66.71 -14.20
C ILE A 643 34.85 66.53 -12.68
N ASN A 644 35.50 67.44 -11.94
CA ASN A 644 35.62 67.47 -10.47
C ASN A 644 36.08 66.13 -9.88
N PHE A 645 37.13 65.58 -10.46
CA PHE A 645 37.62 64.25 -10.11
C PHE A 645 39.03 64.32 -9.49
N PHE A 646 39.31 63.48 -8.49
CA PHE A 646 40.57 63.43 -7.74
C PHE A 646 41.05 61.99 -7.56
N VAL A 647 42.36 61.79 -7.53
CA VAL A 647 42.98 60.47 -7.36
C VAL A 647 43.93 60.48 -6.17
N VAL A 648 43.92 59.38 -5.41
CA VAL A 648 44.88 59.13 -4.32
C VAL A 648 45.48 57.75 -4.53
N ASN A 649 46.80 57.67 -4.66
CA ASN A 649 47.45 56.42 -5.09
C ASN A 649 47.50 55.34 -4.00
N ASN A 650 47.49 55.72 -2.72
CA ASN A 650 47.70 54.79 -1.60
C ASN A 650 46.53 54.79 -0.61
N SER A 651 46.15 53.60 -0.12
CA SER A 651 45.11 53.42 0.89
C SER A 651 45.42 54.11 2.23
N GLN A 652 46.69 54.21 2.62
CA GLN A 652 47.10 54.82 3.89
C GLN A 652 46.80 56.34 3.95
N ASP A 653 46.60 56.96 2.79
CA ASP A 653 46.33 58.38 2.62
C ASP A 653 44.82 58.68 2.57
N VAL A 654 44.00 57.68 2.88
CA VAL A 654 42.54 57.72 2.82
C VAL A 654 41.96 57.08 4.07
N ARG A 655 40.97 57.76 4.69
CA ARG A 655 40.29 57.30 5.90
C ARG A 655 38.78 57.50 5.74
N PRO A 656 38.04 56.48 5.26
CA PRO A 656 36.59 56.46 5.35
C PRO A 656 36.18 56.53 6.80
N TYR A 657 35.34 57.51 7.13
CA TYR A 657 34.87 57.71 8.50
C TYR A 657 33.36 57.78 8.59
N ARG A 658 32.67 57.81 7.44
CA ARG A 658 31.22 57.85 7.38
C ARG A 658 30.68 57.25 6.09
N ILE A 659 29.57 56.53 6.19
CA ILE A 659 28.78 56.06 5.04
C ILE A 659 27.65 57.05 4.82
N LEU A 660 27.44 57.50 3.59
CA LEU A 660 26.34 58.38 3.22
C LEU A 660 25.27 57.58 2.47
N ILE A 661 24.02 57.79 2.84
CA ILE A 661 22.85 57.19 2.21
C ILE A 661 22.01 58.29 1.60
N GLN A 662 21.67 58.16 0.32
CA GLN A 662 20.85 59.11 -0.42
C GLN A 662 19.66 58.38 -1.06
N GLU A 663 18.42 58.83 -0.80
CA GLU A 663 17.24 58.34 -1.52
C GLU A 663 17.21 58.87 -2.96
N GLU A 664 16.96 58.01 -3.94
CA GLU A 664 16.65 58.44 -5.30
C GLU A 664 15.23 59.02 -5.33
N LYS A 665 15.10 60.26 -5.80
CA LYS A 665 13.82 60.95 -5.91
C LYS A 665 13.02 60.52 -7.12
#